data_AF-A0A8J4SMC3-F1
#
_entry.id   AF-A0A8J4SMC3-F1
#
_cell.length_a   1.000
_cell.length_b   1.000
_cell.length_c   1.000
_cell.angle_alpha   90.00
_cell.angle_beta   90.00
_cell.angle_gamma   90.00
#
_symmetry.space_group_name_H-M   'P 1'
#
loop_
_entity.id
_entity.type
_entity.pdbx_description
1 polymer ?
#
loop_
_entity_poly.entity_id
_entity_poly.type
_entity_poly.pdbx_seq_one_letter_code
_entity_poly.pdbx_strand_id
1 'polypeptide(L)'
;MAEISRPMPASSSGAPATYRNSEFSRPSNVEASYRQTESGGQREGSMYGYGPGGQRQTEMKLLAVEPELGLPPERTQDYKGRIRTWPGLLFLLVIVAGAIALITINAMDVSDQMNINAERYENASQTRRKIKDGLTDNQVIISDDGQVGNPKKYPDMGCELPDYQSKNGQIFAVAKNGTEVPVGIKGLNWFGMETGLAIPFGLWENMENGTSVYEVAGFLSRNNFNSVRLPVCIKSILKNTAPDKTLINANTNRAINITSYVTTIQTIVEALGYRHISVMISLHTLDPKKSGGAWYSDDLGVSEDDFLDAVDILTKNLCGPKYWNIIGLDLKNEPHECSWGGDDPDWQKGATLIGNRMLEGCPSWLAFVEGIASKGTITLNGEENTYFDWWGGGLADAGGDPITFDVENKLVWAPHYYNTGVNPAWYLYGGGTQNAEGALEDYVELDDETLKNNVEKTMDKMFGYLLADTPHAMVMGEFAGLYGKDKHPLLTTKRTTDFTIEVMLKASYAGGYMWSLNPESAYQFNPADTYGTFTEGLLEDDWLTPNKAFVEGMAPLDKIKDLKMFPCFPVEVASGAGSYRESTNMSQRQTEMKLMAMEPSDTMPPEQTRDYKGRIRTWKGLVLLCLIVGGAAAIITACAISANDKAAINQARYENKSEARRRIKDGLDDDQVIISDDGQVGNPKKYPDMGCELPDYQSKDGQIFAVSKNGTEVPVGIKGVNWFGMETGLAIPFGLWENMDNGTSVYEIAAFLARNKYNSVRLPVCIKNILKNTAPSKDLINVNTNRAINITSYMTTIQTIVEALGYRRITVMISLHTLDTKTSGGVWYSDELDVTEDQFLEAVGILTKNLCDSKYWNILGLDLKNEPYQCSWGGEAPNWQEGATKIGNHMLDGCPNWMAFVEGIAGSGTITLNGEENTYYDWWGAGMQNAGAYPVDLNIESKLVWAPHYYNTGVSPAWYLYGGGTQGEEGALLGYVELDDDTLRNNVEKTMDAMFGYLLTDTSHAMVMGEFAGLYAKDKHPMLTTKRTTDFTIEAMLKAGYAGGYMWSLNPESAYQFNPADTYGHFTEGLLEDDWLTPNKVFMEGMAALDGIKDLKMFPCFPQKEED
;
A
#
# COMPACT_ATOMS: atom_id res chain seq x y z
N MET A 1 6.55 17.00 -3.10
CA MET A 1 6.31 18.26 -2.39
C MET A 1 5.83 19.27 -3.41
N ALA A 2 4.66 19.88 -3.19
CA ALA A 2 4.24 21.04 -3.96
C ALA A 2 4.92 22.28 -3.35
N GLU A 3 5.69 23.01 -4.15
CA GLU A 3 6.25 24.30 -3.74
C GLU A 3 5.28 25.41 -4.15
N ILE A 4 5.00 26.35 -3.25
CA ILE A 4 4.37 27.62 -3.64
C ILE A 4 5.37 28.35 -4.54
N SER A 5 4.96 28.65 -5.78
CA SER A 5 5.84 29.21 -6.80
C SER A 5 5.99 30.73 -6.63
N ARG A 6 7.16 31.30 -7.01
CA ARG A 6 7.63 32.57 -6.44
C ARG A 6 7.77 33.74 -7.42
N PRO A 7 7.47 34.97 -6.99
CA PRO A 7 8.03 36.17 -7.60
C PRO A 7 9.46 36.47 -7.14
N MET A 8 10.40 36.57 -8.09
CA MET A 8 11.73 37.18 -7.87
C MET A 8 11.91 38.38 -8.81
N PRO A 9 12.43 39.53 -8.35
CA PRO A 9 12.89 40.58 -9.24
C PRO A 9 14.15 40.08 -9.97
N ALA A 10 14.09 39.99 -11.30
CA ALA A 10 15.20 39.54 -12.15
C ALA A 10 16.50 40.31 -11.84
N SER A 11 17.50 39.61 -11.30
CA SER A 11 18.90 40.05 -11.36
C SER A 11 19.55 39.45 -12.61
N SER A 12 20.31 40.28 -13.32
CA SER A 12 20.88 39.98 -14.61
C SER A 12 22.08 39.03 -14.52
N SER A 13 21.85 37.71 -14.65
CA SER A 13 22.89 36.78 -15.12
C SER A 13 22.28 35.42 -15.49
N GLY A 14 22.31 35.10 -16.79
CA GLY A 14 21.88 33.81 -17.31
C GLY A 14 22.86 32.70 -16.95
N ALA A 15 22.35 31.66 -16.28
CA ALA A 15 22.90 30.31 -16.28
C ALA A 15 21.77 29.31 -15.97
N PRO A 16 21.49 28.31 -16.82
CA PRO A 16 20.42 27.36 -16.58
C PRO A 16 20.88 26.27 -15.60
N ALA A 17 20.21 26.14 -14.47
CA ALA A 17 20.37 24.99 -13.58
C ALA A 17 19.49 23.84 -14.09
N THR A 18 20.13 22.85 -14.70
CA THR A 18 19.51 21.59 -15.12
C THR A 18 19.44 20.62 -13.96
N TYR A 19 18.27 20.09 -13.62
CA TYR A 19 18.16 18.79 -12.96
C TYR A 19 17.04 17.94 -13.58
N ARG A 20 17.45 16.75 -14.02
CA ARG A 20 16.67 15.70 -14.67
C ARG A 20 15.89 14.91 -13.63
N ASN A 21 14.58 14.76 -13.86
CA ASN A 21 13.79 13.64 -13.36
C ASN A 21 13.04 13.03 -14.55
N SER A 22 13.64 12.01 -15.14
CA SER A 22 13.06 11.07 -16.09
C SER A 22 12.89 9.74 -15.34
N GLU A 23 11.90 8.88 -15.49
CA GLU A 23 10.66 8.75 -16.27
C GLU A 23 10.39 7.24 -16.19
N PHE A 24 9.21 6.77 -15.78
CA PHE A 24 8.69 5.49 -16.25
C PHE A 24 7.16 5.57 -16.24
N SER A 25 6.59 5.75 -17.43
CA SER A 25 5.21 5.39 -17.73
C SER A 25 5.08 5.28 -19.24
N ARG A 26 4.76 4.08 -19.75
CA ARG A 26 4.27 3.83 -21.12
C ARG A 26 3.69 2.41 -21.23
N PRO A 27 2.81 2.13 -22.22
CA PRO A 27 1.41 1.83 -21.94
C PRO A 27 0.95 0.47 -22.48
N SER A 28 -0.12 -0.08 -21.91
CA SER A 28 -0.82 -1.26 -22.43
C SER A 28 -2.03 -0.85 -23.28
N ASN A 29 -2.03 -1.29 -24.53
CA ASN A 29 -3.22 -1.43 -25.37
C ASN A 29 -3.53 -2.93 -25.46
N VAL A 30 -4.79 -3.32 -25.29
CA VAL A 30 -5.63 -4.04 -26.28
C VAL A 30 -6.91 -4.56 -25.59
N GLU A 31 -8.00 -3.91 -25.99
CA GLU A 31 -9.37 -4.38 -26.27
C GLU A 31 -9.97 -5.62 -25.61
N ALA A 32 -11.13 -5.39 -24.99
CA ALA A 32 -12.12 -6.37 -24.58
C ALA A 32 -12.96 -6.89 -25.77
N SER A 33 -13.37 -8.16 -25.69
CA SER A 33 -14.68 -8.56 -26.25
C SER A 33 -15.33 -9.64 -25.38
N TYR A 34 -16.45 -9.26 -24.75
CA TYR A 34 -17.45 -10.17 -24.21
C TYR A 34 -18.43 -10.56 -25.32
N ARG A 35 -18.76 -11.85 -25.44
CA ARG A 35 -19.98 -12.30 -26.12
C ARG A 35 -20.65 -13.41 -25.33
N GLN A 36 -21.83 -13.09 -24.80
CA GLN A 36 -22.84 -14.03 -24.36
C GLN A 36 -23.36 -14.85 -25.55
N THR A 37 -23.65 -16.13 -25.33
CA THR A 37 -24.80 -16.79 -25.96
C THR A 37 -25.45 -17.77 -24.98
N GLU A 38 -26.77 -17.63 -24.84
CA GLU A 38 -27.67 -18.55 -24.15
C GLU A 38 -28.19 -19.67 -25.08
N SER A 39 -28.63 -20.74 -24.43
CA SER A 39 -29.68 -21.70 -24.83
C SER A 39 -29.28 -22.98 -25.57
N GLY A 40 -29.82 -24.09 -25.07
CA GLY A 40 -29.81 -25.41 -25.73
C GLY A 40 -29.99 -26.55 -24.74
N GLY A 41 -31.25 -26.90 -24.43
CA GLY A 41 -31.58 -27.97 -23.48
C GLY A 41 -31.56 -29.39 -24.04
N GLN A 42 -31.56 -30.32 -23.07
CA GLN A 42 -32.08 -31.71 -23.07
C GLN A 42 -31.28 -32.88 -23.69
N ARG A 43 -31.01 -33.82 -22.75
CA ARG A 43 -31.28 -35.27 -22.74
C ARG A 43 -30.25 -36.28 -23.30
N GLU A 44 -29.82 -37.10 -22.32
CA GLU A 44 -29.72 -38.57 -22.26
C GLU A 44 -28.54 -39.32 -22.90
N GLY A 45 -27.89 -40.12 -22.05
CA GLY A 45 -26.97 -41.20 -22.41
C GLY A 45 -26.21 -41.78 -21.19
N SER A 46 -26.81 -42.81 -20.58
CA SER A 46 -26.33 -43.80 -19.58
C SER A 46 -24.81 -43.96 -19.34
N MET A 47 -24.31 -44.38 -18.15
CA MET A 47 -24.38 -45.80 -17.71
C MET A 47 -23.57 -46.08 -16.40
N TYR A 48 -24.16 -46.87 -15.48
CA TYR A 48 -23.64 -47.63 -14.29
C TYR A 48 -22.83 -46.88 -13.21
N GLY A 49 -23.04 -47.01 -11.89
CA GLY A 49 -23.86 -47.91 -11.07
C GLY A 49 -23.05 -48.37 -9.83
N TYR A 50 -23.50 -48.11 -8.61
CA TYR A 50 -23.44 -49.02 -7.43
C TYR A 50 -24.12 -48.37 -6.20
N GLY A 51 -24.88 -49.18 -5.46
CA GLY A 51 -25.88 -48.79 -4.46
C GLY A 51 -25.40 -48.61 -3.01
N PRO A 52 -26.34 -48.38 -2.08
CA PRO A 52 -26.10 -47.57 -0.88
C PRO A 52 -26.06 -48.35 0.45
N GLY A 53 -25.42 -47.71 1.45
CA GLY A 53 -25.97 -47.50 2.80
C GLY A 53 -26.17 -48.69 3.74
N GLY A 54 -25.50 -48.66 4.90
CA GLY A 54 -25.90 -49.47 6.06
C GLY A 54 -24.84 -49.58 7.16
N GLN A 55 -25.02 -48.83 8.25
CA GLN A 55 -24.29 -48.97 9.51
C GLN A 55 -24.52 -50.35 10.16
N ARG A 56 -23.50 -50.87 10.84
CA ARG A 56 -23.62 -51.91 11.88
C ARG A 56 -22.87 -51.46 13.14
N GLN A 57 -23.59 -51.38 14.26
CA GLN A 57 -23.05 -51.66 15.59
C GLN A 57 -23.94 -52.71 16.27
N THR A 58 -23.27 -53.41 17.18
CA THR A 58 -23.45 -54.74 17.75
C THR A 58 -24.70 -54.98 18.61
N GLU A 59 -25.14 -56.24 18.61
CA GLU A 59 -26.22 -56.84 19.39
C GLU A 59 -25.95 -56.89 20.91
N MET A 60 -27.02 -56.79 21.71
CA MET A 60 -27.17 -57.59 22.95
C MET A 60 -28.57 -58.19 23.00
N LYS A 61 -28.64 -59.52 23.00
CA LYS A 61 -29.84 -60.34 23.26
C LYS A 61 -30.00 -60.55 24.76
N LEU A 62 -31.23 -60.42 25.26
CA LEU A 62 -31.66 -61.06 26.50
C LEU A 62 -32.94 -61.84 26.23
N LEU A 63 -32.87 -63.13 26.58
CA LEU A 63 -33.84 -64.18 26.33
C LEU A 63 -35.09 -64.07 27.22
N ALA A 64 -36.14 -64.69 26.71
CA ALA A 64 -37.51 -64.74 27.19
C ALA A 64 -37.70 -65.48 28.53
N VAL A 65 -38.82 -65.16 29.20
CA VAL A 65 -39.56 -66.13 30.02
C VAL A 65 -41.04 -66.03 29.60
N GLU A 66 -41.58 -67.17 29.22
CA GLU A 66 -42.96 -67.44 28.79
C GLU A 66 -43.94 -67.60 29.98
N PRO A 67 -45.27 -67.68 29.73
CA PRO A 67 -46.32 -67.31 30.68
C PRO A 67 -46.92 -68.50 31.44
N GLU A 68 -47.63 -68.22 32.55
CA GLU A 68 -48.71 -69.10 33.02
C GLU A 68 -50.01 -68.33 33.27
N LEU A 69 -51.08 -68.98 32.81
CA LEU A 69 -52.47 -68.58 32.80
C LEU A 69 -53.09 -68.59 34.20
N GLY A 70 -54.07 -67.70 34.40
CA GLY A 70 -55.21 -68.07 35.24
C GLY A 70 -55.93 -66.97 36.00
N LEU A 71 -56.49 -65.94 35.35
CA LEU A 71 -57.61 -65.15 35.91
C LEU A 71 -58.54 -64.63 34.79
N PRO A 72 -59.88 -64.65 34.97
CA PRO A 72 -60.89 -64.30 33.95
C PRO A 72 -60.95 -62.79 33.61
N PRO A 73 -61.52 -62.42 32.44
CA PRO A 73 -61.37 -61.10 31.83
C PRO A 73 -62.17 -60.00 32.55
N GLU A 74 -61.48 -58.89 32.88
CA GLU A 74 -62.11 -57.67 33.38
C GLU A 74 -62.93 -56.98 32.28
N ARG A 75 -64.12 -56.49 32.66
CA ARG A 75 -65.11 -55.92 31.75
C ARG A 75 -64.93 -54.40 31.60
N THR A 76 -65.32 -53.89 30.45
CA THR A 76 -65.23 -52.51 29.95
C THR A 76 -66.00 -51.42 30.73
N GLN A 77 -66.46 -51.67 31.96
CA GLN A 77 -67.24 -50.70 32.76
C GLN A 77 -66.46 -49.93 33.82
N ASP A 78 -65.16 -50.20 34.00
CA ASP A 78 -64.33 -49.49 35.00
C ASP A 78 -63.55 -48.29 34.44
N TYR A 79 -63.56 -48.07 33.13
CA TYR A 79 -62.98 -46.86 32.52
C TYR A 79 -64.06 -45.81 32.24
N LYS A 80 -64.53 -45.13 33.30
CA LYS A 80 -64.99 -43.75 33.14
C LYS A 80 -63.76 -42.89 32.90
N GLY A 81 -63.33 -42.83 31.65
CA GLY A 81 -62.27 -41.96 31.14
C GLY A 81 -62.59 -40.49 31.42
N ARG A 82 -62.27 -40.03 32.63
CA ARG A 82 -62.03 -38.62 32.89
C ARG A 82 -60.51 -38.46 32.82
N ILE A 83 -60.03 -38.15 31.61
CA ILE A 83 -58.64 -37.79 31.36
C ILE A 83 -58.35 -36.52 32.18
N ARG A 84 -57.93 -36.70 33.44
CA ARG A 84 -57.28 -35.67 34.26
C ARG A 84 -55.78 -35.71 33.97
N THR A 85 -55.38 -35.53 32.71
CA THR A 85 -53.96 -35.32 32.32
C THR A 85 -53.62 -33.85 32.13
N TRP A 86 -54.53 -32.94 32.48
CA TRP A 86 -54.30 -31.50 32.37
C TRP A 86 -53.11 -30.98 33.19
N PRO A 87 -52.79 -31.46 34.42
CA PRO A 87 -51.62 -30.94 35.13
C PRO A 87 -50.30 -31.42 34.52
N GLY A 88 -50.20 -32.69 34.13
CA GLY A 88 -48.95 -33.29 33.64
C GLY A 88 -48.60 -32.89 32.21
N LEU A 89 -49.60 -32.82 31.31
CA LEU A 89 -49.38 -32.38 29.92
C LEU A 89 -49.10 -30.89 29.85
N LEU A 90 -49.75 -30.09 30.70
CA LEU A 90 -49.53 -28.64 30.78
C LEU A 90 -48.18 -28.35 31.44
N PHE A 91 -47.74 -29.15 32.44
CA PHE A 91 -46.39 -29.05 32.99
C PHE A 91 -45.31 -29.45 31.97
N LEU A 92 -45.54 -30.52 31.19
CA LEU A 92 -44.64 -30.90 30.09
C LEU A 92 -44.57 -29.81 29.01
N LEU A 93 -45.70 -29.23 28.62
CA LEU A 93 -45.77 -28.12 27.67
C LEU A 93 -45.07 -26.87 28.21
N VAL A 94 -45.21 -26.56 29.50
CA VAL A 94 -44.50 -25.45 30.15
C VAL A 94 -42.99 -25.69 30.19
N ILE A 95 -42.53 -26.92 30.43
CA ILE A 95 -41.10 -27.25 30.40
C ILE A 95 -40.54 -27.19 28.98
N VAL A 96 -41.25 -27.74 27.99
CA VAL A 96 -40.82 -27.69 26.58
C VAL A 96 -40.82 -26.25 26.06
N ALA A 97 -41.87 -25.47 26.36
CA ALA A 97 -41.92 -24.05 26.04
C ALA A 97 -40.83 -23.26 26.76
N GLY A 98 -40.54 -23.58 28.04
CA GLY A 98 -39.45 -22.98 28.81
C GLY A 98 -38.07 -23.33 28.26
N ALA A 99 -37.84 -24.57 27.83
CA ALA A 99 -36.59 -25.00 27.21
C ALA A 99 -36.38 -24.33 25.84
N ILE A 100 -37.43 -24.25 25.01
CA ILE A 100 -37.40 -23.51 23.74
C ILE A 100 -37.13 -22.03 24.00
N ALA A 101 -37.81 -21.43 24.98
CA ALA A 101 -37.58 -20.02 25.34
C ALA A 101 -36.14 -19.79 25.80
N LEU A 102 -35.58 -20.65 26.66
CA LEU A 102 -34.21 -20.53 27.15
C LEU A 102 -33.16 -20.75 26.05
N ILE A 103 -33.38 -21.70 25.13
CA ILE A 103 -32.50 -21.92 23.97
C ILE A 103 -32.53 -20.68 23.07
N THR A 104 -33.72 -20.15 22.79
CA THR A 104 -33.87 -18.94 21.97
C THR A 104 -33.23 -17.74 22.65
N ILE A 105 -33.44 -17.54 23.96
CA ILE A 105 -32.82 -16.45 24.72
C ILE A 105 -31.29 -16.57 24.71
N ASN A 106 -30.71 -17.75 24.96
CA ASN A 106 -29.25 -17.91 24.91
C ASN A 106 -28.68 -17.75 23.50
N ALA A 107 -29.40 -18.21 22.46
CA ALA A 107 -28.98 -18.01 21.08
C ALA A 107 -29.02 -16.51 20.70
N MET A 108 -30.03 -15.78 21.18
CA MET A 108 -30.10 -14.33 21.08
C MET A 108 -28.94 -13.68 21.84
N ASP A 109 -28.67 -14.05 23.09
CA ASP A 109 -27.56 -13.50 23.89
C ASP A 109 -26.18 -13.73 23.24
N VAL A 110 -25.94 -14.90 22.64
CA VAL A 110 -24.69 -15.20 21.94
C VAL A 110 -24.58 -14.41 20.63
N SER A 111 -25.67 -14.31 19.87
CA SER A 111 -25.73 -13.47 18.67
C SER A 111 -25.49 -12.00 19.04
N ASP A 112 -26.09 -11.52 20.13
CA ASP A 112 -25.93 -10.17 20.64
C ASP A 112 -24.49 -9.92 21.08
N GLN A 113 -23.85 -10.88 21.77
CA GLN A 113 -22.43 -10.78 22.13
C GLN A 113 -21.50 -10.77 20.92
N MET A 114 -21.77 -11.57 19.88
CA MET A 114 -21.00 -11.53 18.64
C MET A 114 -21.13 -10.17 17.94
N ASN A 115 -22.35 -9.64 17.86
CA ASN A 115 -22.61 -8.32 17.30
C ASN A 115 -21.91 -7.21 18.10
N ILE A 116 -21.96 -7.28 19.45
CA ILE A 116 -21.27 -6.34 20.34
C ILE A 116 -19.75 -6.41 20.14
N ASN A 117 -19.17 -7.60 19.97
CA ASN A 117 -17.73 -7.75 19.78
C ASN A 117 -17.28 -7.25 18.40
N ALA A 118 -18.06 -7.51 17.35
CA ALA A 118 -17.82 -6.94 16.02
C ALA A 118 -17.91 -5.41 16.06
N GLU A 119 -18.95 -4.87 16.71
CA GLU A 119 -19.13 -3.43 16.92
C GLU A 119 -17.96 -2.82 17.70
N ARG A 120 -17.48 -3.48 18.76
CA ARG A 120 -16.29 -3.04 19.51
C ARG A 120 -15.03 -3.02 18.66
N TYR A 121 -14.81 -4.04 17.84
CA TYR A 121 -13.67 -4.09 16.92
C TYR A 121 -13.73 -2.95 15.92
N GLU A 122 -14.89 -2.74 15.29
CA GLU A 122 -15.09 -1.68 14.30
C GLU A 122 -14.97 -0.29 14.92
N ASN A 123 -15.54 -0.07 16.11
CA ASN A 123 -15.38 1.18 16.86
C ASN A 123 -13.91 1.43 17.26
N ALA A 124 -13.18 0.39 17.68
CA ALA A 124 -11.75 0.52 17.96
C ALA A 124 -10.94 0.80 16.70
N SER A 125 -11.30 0.18 15.57
CA SER A 125 -10.68 0.43 14.26
C SER A 125 -10.94 1.85 13.79
N GLN A 126 -12.17 2.34 13.90
CA GLN A 126 -12.53 3.72 13.61
C GLN A 126 -11.78 4.70 14.53
N THR A 127 -11.68 4.40 15.83
CA THR A 127 -10.94 5.25 16.79
C THR A 127 -9.45 5.36 16.43
N ARG A 128 -8.82 4.30 15.92
CA ARG A 128 -7.42 4.34 15.47
C ARG A 128 -7.22 5.20 14.22
N ARG A 129 -8.17 5.16 13.29
CA ARG A 129 -8.14 5.87 12.01
C ARG A 129 -8.51 7.34 12.12
N LYS A 130 -9.22 7.68 13.19
CA LYS A 130 -9.74 9.02 13.41
C LYS A 130 -8.63 10.05 13.61
N ILE A 131 -8.74 11.17 12.91
CA ILE A 131 -7.88 12.34 13.15
C ILE A 131 -8.12 12.85 14.58
N LYS A 132 -7.03 13.00 15.35
CA LYS A 132 -6.99 13.19 16.81
C LYS A 132 -7.23 14.65 17.22
N ASP A 133 -8.30 15.25 16.72
CA ASP A 133 -8.72 16.62 17.06
C ASP A 133 -9.42 16.76 18.42
N GLY A 134 -9.72 15.63 19.08
CA GLY A 134 -10.40 15.62 20.37
C GLY A 134 -11.90 15.96 20.30
N LEU A 135 -12.48 16.06 19.10
CA LEU A 135 -13.89 16.40 18.89
C LEU A 135 -14.70 15.15 18.54
N THR A 136 -16.01 15.15 18.84
CA THR A 136 -16.91 14.02 18.57
C THR A 136 -17.57 14.16 17.20
N ASP A 137 -17.77 13.03 16.53
CA ASP A 137 -18.49 12.98 15.26
C ASP A 137 -19.92 12.51 15.49
N ASN A 138 -20.90 13.31 15.03
CA ASN A 138 -22.32 13.06 15.22
C ASN A 138 -22.98 12.42 13.97
N GLN A 139 -22.24 12.22 12.88
CA GLN A 139 -22.72 11.64 11.63
C GLN A 139 -21.85 10.45 11.22
N VAL A 140 -21.74 9.46 12.10
CA VAL A 140 -20.96 8.26 11.82
C VAL A 140 -21.75 7.31 10.93
N ILE A 141 -21.23 6.99 9.74
CA ILE A 141 -21.84 5.98 8.85
C ILE A 141 -21.44 4.58 9.33
N ILE A 142 -22.42 3.69 9.42
CA ILE A 142 -22.21 2.24 9.53
C ILE A 142 -22.60 1.62 8.20
N SER A 143 -21.63 0.97 7.54
CA SER A 143 -21.85 0.30 6.26
C SER A 143 -22.73 -0.96 6.42
N ASP A 144 -23.27 -1.46 5.32
CA ASP A 144 -24.11 -2.67 5.26
C ASP A 144 -23.45 -3.95 5.81
N ASP A 145 -22.12 -3.97 5.88
CA ASP A 145 -21.30 -5.04 6.45
C ASP A 145 -20.78 -4.75 7.87
N GLY A 146 -21.33 -3.72 8.53
CA GLY A 146 -21.02 -3.37 9.91
C GLY A 146 -19.79 -2.49 10.10
N GLN A 147 -19.03 -2.17 9.04
CA GLN A 147 -17.85 -1.29 9.19
C GLN A 147 -18.27 0.14 9.54
N VAL A 148 -17.65 0.66 10.59
CA VAL A 148 -17.89 2.01 11.12
C VAL A 148 -16.93 3.00 10.48
N GLY A 149 -17.46 4.07 9.88
CA GLY A 149 -16.67 5.15 9.28
C GLY A 149 -15.92 4.78 7.99
N ASN A 150 -16.33 3.70 7.31
CA ASN A 150 -15.70 3.27 6.05
C ASN A 150 -16.75 2.70 5.09
N PRO A 151 -17.60 3.55 4.48
CA PRO A 151 -18.67 3.08 3.60
C PRO A 151 -18.13 2.53 2.28
N LYS A 152 -18.84 1.57 1.67
CA LYS A 152 -18.61 1.16 0.27
C LYS A 152 -19.10 2.19 -0.75
N LYS A 153 -20.02 3.05 -0.33
CA LYS A 153 -20.61 4.13 -1.13
C LYS A 153 -21.20 5.17 -0.18
N TYR A 154 -21.02 6.45 -0.48
CA TYR A 154 -21.71 7.51 0.25
C TYR A 154 -23.20 7.53 -0.10
N PRO A 155 -24.09 7.78 0.88
CA PRO A 155 -25.51 7.86 0.63
C PRO A 155 -25.81 9.04 -0.30
N ASP A 156 -26.74 8.83 -1.23
CA ASP A 156 -27.27 9.92 -2.04
C ASP A 156 -28.10 10.81 -1.13
N MET A 157 -27.66 12.06 -0.99
CA MET A 157 -28.30 13.05 -0.12
C MET A 157 -29.61 13.58 -0.72
N GLY A 158 -29.93 13.22 -1.97
CA GLY A 158 -31.17 13.65 -2.64
C GLY A 158 -31.22 15.16 -2.84
N CYS A 159 -30.05 15.79 -3.00
CA CYS A 159 -29.94 17.22 -3.18
C CYS A 159 -30.20 17.59 -4.65
N GLU A 160 -30.83 18.73 -4.87
CA GLU A 160 -30.69 19.42 -6.16
C GLU A 160 -29.36 20.18 -6.21
N LEU A 161 -28.87 20.45 -7.43
CA LEU A 161 -27.76 21.36 -7.68
C LEU A 161 -28.24 22.81 -7.46
N PRO A 162 -27.76 23.54 -6.44
CA PRO A 162 -28.10 24.93 -6.24
C PRO A 162 -27.54 25.80 -7.35
N ASP A 163 -28.21 26.91 -7.66
CA ASP A 163 -27.60 27.99 -8.42
C ASP A 163 -26.76 28.85 -7.48
N TYR A 164 -25.44 28.71 -7.54
CA TYR A 164 -24.51 29.49 -6.72
C TYR A 164 -24.33 30.88 -7.31
N GLN A 165 -24.55 31.91 -6.50
CA GLN A 165 -24.52 33.30 -6.93
C GLN A 165 -23.64 34.16 -6.03
N SER A 166 -22.90 35.07 -6.63
CA SER A 166 -22.07 36.11 -6.02
C SER A 166 -22.77 37.45 -6.17
N LYS A 167 -23.35 37.94 -5.07
CA LYS A 167 -24.11 39.19 -5.03
C LYS A 167 -24.04 39.85 -3.67
N ASN A 168 -24.12 41.18 -3.64
CA ASN A 168 -24.01 41.99 -2.41
C ASN A 168 -22.74 41.67 -1.59
N GLY A 169 -21.63 41.37 -2.25
CA GLY A 169 -20.36 41.02 -1.61
C GLY A 169 -20.37 39.66 -0.89
N GLN A 170 -21.36 38.80 -1.13
CA GLN A 170 -21.54 37.51 -0.45
C GLN A 170 -21.86 36.40 -1.46
N ILE A 171 -21.66 35.16 -1.03
CA ILE A 171 -22.03 33.96 -1.81
C ILE A 171 -23.39 33.46 -1.32
N PHE A 172 -24.28 33.12 -2.26
CA PHE A 172 -25.60 32.56 -2.01
C PHE A 172 -25.74 31.22 -2.72
N ALA A 173 -26.32 30.25 -2.04
CA ALA A 173 -26.86 29.05 -2.67
C ALA A 173 -28.37 29.27 -2.91
N VAL A 174 -28.80 29.24 -4.17
CA VAL A 174 -30.19 29.48 -4.56
C VAL A 174 -30.83 28.17 -4.99
N ALA A 175 -31.84 27.74 -4.25
CA ALA A 175 -32.67 26.58 -4.59
C ALA A 175 -33.55 26.86 -5.80
N LYS A 176 -34.00 25.82 -6.51
CA LYS A 176 -34.91 25.96 -7.66
C LYS A 176 -36.25 26.58 -7.31
N ASN A 177 -36.69 26.44 -6.06
CA ASN A 177 -37.92 27.08 -5.55
C ASN A 177 -37.74 28.56 -5.19
N GLY A 178 -36.54 29.13 -5.40
CA GLY A 178 -36.20 30.52 -5.10
C GLY A 178 -35.74 30.78 -3.67
N THR A 179 -35.55 29.75 -2.84
CA THR A 179 -34.97 29.92 -1.50
C THR A 179 -33.50 30.29 -1.63
N GLU A 180 -33.10 31.43 -1.06
CA GLU A 180 -31.71 31.88 -1.05
C GLU A 180 -31.10 31.71 0.33
N VAL A 181 -29.92 31.08 0.40
CA VAL A 181 -29.16 30.91 1.64
C VAL A 181 -27.77 31.53 1.47
N PRO A 182 -27.44 32.61 2.19
CA PRO A 182 -26.07 33.14 2.20
C PRO A 182 -25.13 32.16 2.90
N VAL A 183 -23.93 32.00 2.37
CA VAL A 183 -22.88 31.12 2.87
C VAL A 183 -21.54 31.85 2.90
N GLY A 184 -20.88 31.83 4.05
CA GLY A 184 -19.48 32.22 4.21
C GLY A 184 -18.55 31.01 4.07
N ILE A 185 -17.30 31.22 3.69
CA ILE A 185 -16.32 30.15 3.45
C ILE A 185 -15.19 30.19 4.49
N LYS A 186 -15.06 29.11 5.25
CA LYS A 186 -13.83 28.72 5.95
C LYS A 186 -13.27 27.52 5.20
N GLY A 187 -12.41 27.81 4.23
CA GLY A 187 -11.87 26.83 3.30
C GLY A 187 -10.42 26.47 3.59
N LEU A 188 -9.98 25.37 2.97
CA LEU A 188 -8.57 25.03 2.87
C LEU A 188 -8.21 24.44 1.51
N ASN A 189 -6.92 24.42 1.21
CA ASN A 189 -6.36 23.73 0.07
C ASN A 189 -5.99 22.28 0.42
N TRP A 190 -6.36 21.32 -0.43
CA TRP A 190 -5.95 19.92 -0.33
C TRP A 190 -5.32 19.47 -1.64
N PHE A 191 -3.99 19.55 -1.71
CA PHE A 191 -3.24 19.33 -2.95
C PHE A 191 -2.78 17.87 -3.12
N GLY A 192 -2.37 17.54 -4.34
CA GLY A 192 -1.80 16.26 -4.77
C GLY A 192 -2.31 15.82 -6.15
N MET A 193 -3.56 16.16 -6.50
CA MET A 193 -4.18 15.76 -7.76
C MET A 193 -3.59 16.47 -8.98
N GLU A 194 -3.08 17.68 -8.81
CA GLU A 194 -2.41 18.48 -9.82
C GLU A 194 -1.00 17.97 -10.16
N THR A 195 -0.46 17.06 -9.35
CA THR A 195 0.86 16.46 -9.56
C THR A 195 0.80 15.21 -10.44
N GLY A 196 1.96 14.63 -10.76
CA GLY A 196 2.07 13.34 -11.47
C GLY A 196 1.39 12.16 -10.76
N LEU A 197 1.05 12.31 -9.47
CA LEU A 197 0.40 11.27 -8.67
C LEU A 197 -1.11 11.23 -8.84
N ALA A 198 -1.70 12.31 -9.35
CA ALA A 198 -3.10 12.38 -9.76
C ALA A 198 -4.16 12.06 -8.67
N ILE A 199 -3.79 12.13 -7.38
CA ILE A 199 -4.65 11.92 -6.21
C ILE A 199 -4.29 12.90 -5.09
N PRO A 200 -5.24 13.39 -4.25
CA PRO A 200 -4.86 14.21 -3.11
C PRO A 200 -4.04 13.38 -2.13
N PHE A 201 -3.09 14.02 -1.46
CA PHE A 201 -2.24 13.30 -0.51
C PHE A 201 -3.00 12.95 0.77
N GLY A 202 -2.47 11.98 1.51
CA GLY A 202 -2.98 11.50 2.78
C GLY A 202 -3.87 10.26 2.70
N LEU A 203 -4.25 9.78 1.52
CA LEU A 203 -5.26 8.70 1.39
C LEU A 203 -4.71 7.26 1.57
N TRP A 204 -3.41 7.10 1.80
CA TRP A 204 -2.69 5.82 1.81
C TRP A 204 -2.69 5.09 3.16
N GLU A 205 -3.59 5.42 4.09
CA GLU A 205 -3.64 4.93 5.48
C GLU A 205 -2.91 3.58 5.71
N ASN A 206 -1.87 3.59 6.53
CA ASN A 206 -1.10 2.41 6.90
C ASN A 206 -0.85 2.39 8.43
N MET A 207 0.09 1.58 8.90
CA MET A 207 0.38 1.49 10.34
C MET A 207 1.16 2.70 10.91
N GLU A 208 1.78 3.51 10.05
CA GLU A 208 2.64 4.63 10.42
C GLU A 208 1.96 5.99 10.22
N ASN A 209 1.31 6.20 9.06
CA ASN A 209 0.68 7.46 8.70
C ASN A 209 -0.46 7.28 7.68
N GLY A 210 -0.99 8.40 7.22
CA GLY A 210 -2.08 8.45 6.28
C GLY A 210 -3.43 8.34 6.97
N THR A 211 -4.47 8.59 6.20
CA THR A 211 -5.85 8.66 6.64
C THR A 211 -6.78 8.26 5.50
N SER A 212 -8.08 8.48 5.68
CA SER A 212 -9.10 8.27 4.66
C SER A 212 -9.80 9.58 4.35
N VAL A 213 -10.39 9.65 3.16
CA VAL A 213 -11.26 10.77 2.76
C VAL A 213 -12.42 10.97 3.74
N TYR A 214 -12.89 9.87 4.37
CA TYR A 214 -13.94 9.91 5.38
C TYR A 214 -13.49 10.68 6.61
N GLU A 215 -12.28 10.41 7.09
CA GLU A 215 -11.74 11.08 8.28
C GLU A 215 -11.27 12.50 7.98
N VAL A 216 -10.75 12.78 6.79
CA VAL A 216 -10.52 14.16 6.32
C VAL A 216 -11.83 14.94 6.36
N ALA A 217 -12.88 14.47 5.67
CA ALA A 217 -14.17 15.16 5.66
C ALA A 217 -14.77 15.33 7.07
N GLY A 218 -14.60 14.33 7.93
CA GLY A 218 -15.00 14.40 9.34
C GLY A 218 -14.22 15.46 10.13
N PHE A 219 -12.89 15.51 9.98
CA PHE A 219 -12.02 16.48 10.63
C PHE A 219 -12.35 17.92 10.21
N LEU A 220 -12.52 18.15 8.91
CA LEU A 220 -12.92 19.45 8.39
C LEU A 220 -14.25 19.89 8.99
N SER A 221 -15.25 19.01 8.97
CA SER A 221 -16.58 19.28 9.51
C SER A 221 -16.56 19.64 10.99
N ARG A 222 -15.81 18.86 11.81
CA ARG A 222 -15.68 19.10 13.26
C ARG A 222 -14.96 20.41 13.59
N ASN A 223 -14.08 20.88 12.71
CA ASN A 223 -13.33 22.13 12.87
C ASN A 223 -13.93 23.31 12.08
N ASN A 224 -15.21 23.22 11.71
CA ASN A 224 -15.98 24.25 10.99
C ASN A 224 -15.45 24.62 9.60
N PHE A 225 -14.55 23.82 9.01
CA PHE A 225 -14.17 23.98 7.60
C PHE A 225 -15.31 23.45 6.72
N ASN A 226 -15.77 24.29 5.80
CA ASN A 226 -16.96 24.02 4.97
C ASN A 226 -16.70 24.06 3.46
N SER A 227 -15.44 24.26 3.05
CA SER A 227 -15.03 24.22 1.64
C SER A 227 -13.63 23.66 1.47
N VAL A 228 -13.39 22.94 0.37
CA VAL A 228 -12.08 22.46 -0.06
C VAL A 228 -11.80 23.04 -1.44
N ARG A 229 -10.69 23.77 -1.58
CA ARG A 229 -10.07 24.06 -2.87
C ARG A 229 -9.26 22.85 -3.28
N LEU A 230 -9.59 22.25 -4.42
CA LEU A 230 -9.01 21.01 -4.92
C LEU A 230 -8.20 21.31 -6.21
N PRO A 231 -6.87 21.47 -6.10
CA PRO A 231 -6.00 21.65 -7.25
C PRO A 231 -6.03 20.46 -8.21
N VAL A 232 -6.16 20.71 -9.51
CA VAL A 232 -6.15 19.69 -10.57
C VAL A 232 -5.22 20.08 -11.74
N CYS A 233 -4.84 19.10 -12.55
CA CYS A 233 -3.96 19.27 -13.72
C CYS A 233 -4.72 19.16 -15.03
N ILE A 234 -4.55 20.12 -15.94
CA ILE A 234 -5.19 20.16 -17.26
C ILE A 234 -4.87 18.91 -18.08
N LYS A 235 -3.58 18.55 -18.20
CA LYS A 235 -3.20 17.31 -18.91
C LYS A 235 -3.75 16.05 -18.27
N SER A 236 -3.89 16.00 -16.95
CA SER A 236 -4.48 14.83 -16.27
C SER A 236 -5.98 14.72 -16.52
N ILE A 237 -6.69 15.86 -16.62
CA ILE A 237 -8.11 15.89 -17.04
C ILE A 237 -8.25 15.38 -18.48
N LEU A 238 -7.48 15.95 -19.41
CA LEU A 238 -7.55 15.61 -20.84
C LEU A 238 -7.24 14.13 -21.10
N LYS A 239 -6.22 13.59 -20.42
CA LYS A 239 -5.85 12.17 -20.53
C LYS A 239 -6.73 11.25 -19.68
N ASN A 240 -7.48 11.81 -18.74
CA ASN A 240 -8.23 11.10 -17.71
C ASN A 240 -7.39 10.05 -16.96
N THR A 241 -6.13 10.40 -16.65
CA THR A 241 -5.12 9.51 -16.04
C THR A 241 -5.62 8.91 -14.73
N ALA A 242 -5.69 7.58 -14.64
CA ALA A 242 -5.99 6.91 -13.38
C ALA A 242 -4.90 7.23 -12.33
N PRO A 243 -5.26 7.55 -11.08
CA PRO A 243 -4.27 7.79 -10.05
C PRO A 243 -3.44 6.56 -9.69
N ASP A 244 -2.27 6.78 -9.09
CA ASP A 244 -1.43 5.71 -8.57
C ASP A 244 -2.14 4.99 -7.42
N LYS A 245 -2.40 3.69 -7.59
CA LYS A 245 -3.10 2.88 -6.60
C LYS A 245 -2.34 2.75 -5.27
N THR A 246 -1.02 2.92 -5.28
CA THR A 246 -0.18 2.82 -4.07
C THR A 246 -0.41 3.97 -3.10
N LEU A 247 -1.00 5.07 -3.57
CA LEU A 247 -1.24 6.28 -2.78
C LEU A 247 -2.64 6.35 -2.16
N ILE A 248 -3.38 5.24 -2.22
CA ILE A 248 -4.68 5.10 -1.57
C ILE A 248 -4.84 3.71 -0.99
N ASN A 249 -5.21 3.63 0.29
CA ASN A 249 -5.63 2.38 0.88
C ASN A 249 -7.10 2.13 0.53
N ALA A 250 -7.34 1.30 -0.50
CA ALA A 250 -8.67 0.96 -0.96
C ALA A 250 -9.51 0.19 0.08
N ASN A 251 -8.88 -0.44 1.09
CA ASN A 251 -9.61 -1.10 2.18
C ASN A 251 -10.21 -0.09 3.16
N THR A 252 -9.61 1.10 3.30
CA THR A 252 -10.07 2.15 4.22
C THR A 252 -10.71 3.34 3.49
N ASN A 253 -10.63 3.35 2.16
CA ASN A 253 -11.31 4.27 1.25
C ASN A 253 -12.20 3.52 0.25
N ARG A 254 -13.05 2.60 0.74
CA ARG A 254 -13.80 1.66 -0.12
C ARG A 254 -14.77 2.32 -1.10
N ALA A 255 -15.23 3.53 -0.78
CA ALA A 255 -16.11 4.32 -1.64
C ALA A 255 -15.38 5.11 -2.74
N ILE A 256 -14.05 5.22 -2.67
CA ILE A 256 -13.26 5.97 -3.66
C ILE A 256 -12.96 5.08 -4.85
N ASN A 257 -13.23 5.60 -6.04
CA ASN A 257 -13.03 4.89 -7.29
C ASN A 257 -11.96 5.59 -8.12
N ILE A 258 -10.80 4.93 -8.21
CA ILE A 258 -9.60 5.40 -8.91
C ILE A 258 -9.48 4.88 -10.35
N THR A 259 -10.57 4.43 -10.97
CA THR A 259 -10.55 3.93 -12.37
C THR A 259 -10.09 5.00 -13.35
N SER A 260 -10.37 6.26 -13.05
CA SER A 260 -9.94 7.39 -13.87
C SER A 260 -9.82 8.67 -13.05
N TYR A 261 -9.15 9.68 -13.60
CA TYR A 261 -8.99 10.98 -12.94
C TYR A 261 -10.34 11.60 -12.55
N VAL A 262 -11.28 11.66 -13.51
CA VAL A 262 -12.61 12.25 -13.31
C VAL A 262 -13.42 11.43 -12.31
N THR A 263 -13.37 10.10 -12.38
CA THR A 263 -14.09 9.24 -11.41
C THR A 263 -13.54 9.38 -9.99
N THR A 264 -12.24 9.65 -9.86
CA THR A 264 -11.61 9.92 -8.56
C THR A 264 -12.14 11.23 -7.99
N ILE A 265 -12.17 12.31 -8.78
CA ILE A 265 -12.78 13.59 -8.39
C ILE A 265 -14.23 13.37 -7.94
N GLN A 266 -15.03 12.66 -8.74
CA GLN A 266 -16.44 12.39 -8.43
C GLN A 266 -16.64 11.75 -7.05
N THR A 267 -15.87 10.70 -6.75
CA THR A 267 -16.03 9.98 -5.48
C THR A 267 -15.49 10.74 -4.27
N ILE A 268 -14.47 11.58 -4.44
CA ILE A 268 -13.99 12.50 -3.40
C ILE A 268 -15.02 13.61 -3.12
N VAL A 269 -15.60 14.18 -4.18
CA VAL A 269 -16.67 15.19 -4.08
C VAL A 269 -17.88 14.62 -3.34
N GLU A 270 -18.29 13.39 -3.62
CA GLU A 270 -19.37 12.70 -2.91
C GLU A 270 -19.06 12.53 -1.41
N ALA A 271 -17.81 12.18 -1.07
CA ALA A 271 -17.36 12.03 0.31
C ALA A 271 -17.43 13.35 1.10
N LEU A 272 -16.99 14.46 0.48
CA LEU A 272 -17.09 15.81 1.06
C LEU A 272 -18.55 16.29 1.14
N GLY A 273 -19.34 15.99 0.10
CA GLY A 273 -20.75 16.34 0.01
C GLY A 273 -21.61 15.67 1.08
N TYR A 274 -21.27 14.44 1.48
CA TYR A 274 -21.89 13.78 2.64
C TYR A 274 -21.78 14.61 3.93
N ARG A 275 -20.71 15.39 4.08
CA ARG A 275 -20.48 16.28 5.22
C ARG A 275 -20.89 17.73 4.97
N HIS A 276 -21.60 17.99 3.87
CA HIS A 276 -21.98 19.34 3.44
C HIS A 276 -20.77 20.27 3.25
N ILE A 277 -19.62 19.71 2.88
CA ILE A 277 -18.41 20.43 2.54
C ILE A 277 -18.41 20.66 1.04
N SER A 278 -18.30 21.94 0.65
CA SER A 278 -18.22 22.34 -0.74
C SER A 278 -16.85 22.07 -1.36
N VAL A 279 -16.79 22.01 -2.68
CA VAL A 279 -15.55 21.85 -3.46
C VAL A 279 -15.47 22.95 -4.50
N MET A 280 -14.35 23.67 -4.49
CA MET A 280 -13.93 24.54 -5.59
C MET A 280 -12.79 23.84 -6.32
N ILE A 281 -12.98 23.52 -7.60
CA ILE A 281 -11.93 22.86 -8.39
C ILE A 281 -10.99 23.95 -8.92
N SER A 282 -9.71 23.86 -8.58
CA SER A 282 -8.70 24.83 -9.02
C SER A 282 -7.95 24.29 -10.23
N LEU A 283 -8.05 24.98 -11.37
CA LEU A 283 -7.29 24.67 -12.57
C LEU A 283 -5.84 25.11 -12.37
N HIS A 284 -5.10 24.26 -11.65
CA HIS A 284 -3.90 24.66 -10.94
C HIS A 284 -2.64 24.54 -11.80
N THR A 285 -2.47 23.40 -12.47
CA THR A 285 -1.30 23.12 -13.32
C THR A 285 -1.67 22.79 -14.76
N LEU A 286 -0.88 23.29 -15.72
CA LEU A 286 -1.01 22.88 -17.12
C LEU A 286 -0.47 21.46 -17.33
N ASP A 287 0.67 21.14 -16.72
CA ASP A 287 1.25 19.79 -16.74
C ASP A 287 1.61 19.32 -15.31
N PRO A 288 1.77 18.00 -15.09
CA PRO A 288 1.96 17.45 -13.74
C PRO A 288 3.21 17.92 -12.99
N LYS A 289 4.11 18.67 -13.64
CA LYS A 289 5.33 19.23 -13.06
C LYS A 289 5.34 20.77 -13.02
N LYS A 290 4.48 21.49 -13.75
CA LYS A 290 4.51 22.96 -13.83
C LYS A 290 3.12 23.59 -13.87
N SER A 291 2.97 24.67 -13.08
CA SER A 291 1.75 25.48 -13.03
C SER A 291 1.39 26.10 -14.39
N GLY A 292 2.38 26.69 -15.07
CA GLY A 292 2.19 27.55 -16.25
C GLY A 292 1.77 28.99 -15.85
N GLY A 293 2.39 30.01 -16.43
CA GLY A 293 2.12 31.42 -16.09
C GLY A 293 0.88 32.03 -16.75
N ALA A 294 0.30 31.34 -17.73
CA ALA A 294 -1.01 31.62 -18.34
C ALA A 294 -1.83 30.32 -18.42
N TRP A 295 -3.06 30.37 -18.94
CA TRP A 295 -3.91 29.18 -19.13
C TRP A 295 -3.51 28.32 -20.33
N TYR A 296 -2.55 28.78 -21.14
CA TYR A 296 -1.94 28.02 -22.22
C TYR A 296 -0.43 28.24 -22.23
N SER A 297 0.29 27.32 -22.86
CA SER A 297 1.73 27.42 -23.05
C SER A 297 2.19 26.50 -24.17
N ASP A 298 2.81 27.08 -25.19
CA ASP A 298 3.45 26.33 -26.29
C ASP A 298 4.57 25.43 -25.76
N ASP A 299 5.38 25.93 -24.83
CA ASP A 299 6.48 25.20 -24.20
C ASP A 299 6.01 23.98 -23.41
N LEU A 300 4.84 24.08 -22.77
CA LEU A 300 4.23 22.95 -22.07
C LEU A 300 3.35 22.11 -23.00
N GLY A 301 3.14 22.50 -24.26
CA GLY A 301 2.27 21.80 -25.19
C GLY A 301 0.82 21.71 -24.68
N VAL A 302 0.30 22.84 -24.20
CA VAL A 302 -1.12 23.01 -23.83
C VAL A 302 -1.63 24.26 -24.54
N SER A 303 -2.52 24.08 -25.51
CA SER A 303 -3.17 25.19 -26.21
C SER A 303 -4.34 25.77 -25.41
N GLU A 304 -4.83 26.94 -25.81
CA GLU A 304 -6.07 27.50 -25.24
C GLU A 304 -7.26 26.54 -25.44
N ASP A 305 -7.37 25.91 -26.61
CA ASP A 305 -8.41 24.92 -26.89
C ASP A 305 -8.29 23.70 -25.95
N ASP A 306 -7.08 23.20 -25.69
CA ASP A 306 -6.87 22.09 -24.72
C ASP A 306 -7.34 22.47 -23.31
N PHE A 307 -7.12 23.72 -22.89
CA PHE A 307 -7.57 24.20 -21.58
C PHE A 307 -9.10 24.27 -21.52
N LEU A 308 -9.74 24.79 -22.57
CA LEU A 308 -11.20 24.85 -22.68
C LEU A 308 -11.83 23.44 -22.78
N ASP A 309 -11.18 22.50 -23.47
CA ASP A 309 -11.61 21.10 -23.52
C ASP A 309 -11.58 20.44 -22.12
N ALA A 310 -10.59 20.79 -21.29
CA ALA A 310 -10.55 20.32 -19.91
C ALA A 310 -11.73 20.88 -19.08
N VAL A 311 -12.09 22.16 -19.28
CA VAL A 311 -13.29 22.77 -18.68
C VAL A 311 -14.56 22.04 -19.12
N ASP A 312 -14.66 21.69 -20.41
CA ASP A 312 -15.80 20.96 -20.96
C ASP A 312 -15.91 19.53 -20.39
N ILE A 313 -14.77 18.85 -20.20
CA ILE A 313 -14.74 17.54 -19.51
C ILE A 313 -15.27 17.67 -18.08
N LEU A 314 -14.83 18.67 -17.32
CA LEU A 314 -15.27 18.86 -15.94
C LEU A 314 -16.77 19.18 -15.88
N THR A 315 -17.23 20.19 -16.59
CA THR A 315 -18.64 20.60 -16.56
C THR A 315 -19.57 19.47 -17.02
N LYS A 316 -19.22 18.75 -18.10
CA LYS A 316 -20.00 17.61 -18.59
C LYS A 316 -20.14 16.48 -17.57
N ASN A 317 -19.09 16.20 -16.80
CA ASN A 317 -19.06 15.05 -15.88
C ASN A 317 -19.46 15.40 -14.45
N LEU A 318 -19.42 16.67 -14.07
CA LEU A 318 -19.58 17.13 -12.68
C LEU A 318 -20.73 18.11 -12.48
N CYS A 319 -21.32 18.68 -13.54
CA CYS A 319 -22.51 19.53 -13.41
C CYS A 319 -23.77 18.66 -13.19
N GLY A 320 -24.10 18.36 -11.94
CA GLY A 320 -25.31 17.61 -11.62
C GLY A 320 -25.61 17.49 -10.13
N PRO A 321 -26.83 17.04 -9.78
CA PRO A 321 -27.29 16.97 -8.38
C PRO A 321 -26.45 16.04 -7.50
N LYS A 322 -25.79 15.03 -8.09
CA LYS A 322 -24.89 14.13 -7.36
C LYS A 322 -23.64 14.84 -6.82
N TYR A 323 -23.21 15.90 -7.50
CA TYR A 323 -22.04 16.71 -7.18
C TYR A 323 -22.48 18.13 -6.81
N TRP A 324 -23.64 18.25 -6.17
CA TRP A 324 -24.27 19.51 -5.80
C TRP A 324 -23.33 20.44 -5.02
N ASN A 325 -22.39 19.87 -4.27
CA ASN A 325 -21.44 20.58 -3.45
C ASN A 325 -20.24 21.15 -4.23
N ILE A 326 -20.16 20.96 -5.56
CA ILE A 326 -19.20 21.72 -6.39
C ILE A 326 -19.77 23.12 -6.62
N ILE A 327 -19.06 24.13 -6.12
CA ILE A 327 -19.50 25.53 -6.19
C ILE A 327 -18.98 26.25 -7.44
N GLY A 328 -17.96 25.71 -8.09
CA GLY A 328 -17.44 26.20 -9.36
C GLY A 328 -15.97 25.94 -9.58
N LEU A 329 -15.39 26.68 -10.52
CA LEU A 329 -13.98 26.59 -10.89
C LEU A 329 -13.24 27.86 -10.45
N ASP A 330 -12.06 27.65 -9.88
CA ASP A 330 -10.99 28.63 -9.93
C ASP A 330 -10.31 28.51 -11.30
N LEU A 331 -10.48 29.58 -12.09
CA LEU A 331 -10.32 29.55 -13.55
C LEU A 331 -8.86 29.35 -13.98
N LYS A 332 -7.90 29.80 -13.18
CA LYS A 332 -6.47 29.53 -13.34
C LYS A 332 -5.74 30.00 -12.08
N ASN A 333 -4.96 29.10 -11.50
CA ASN A 333 -4.06 29.45 -10.42
C ASN A 333 -2.91 30.33 -10.92
N GLU A 334 -2.66 31.45 -10.26
CA GLU A 334 -1.48 32.30 -10.41
C GLU A 334 -1.10 32.66 -11.87
N PRO A 335 -1.93 33.44 -12.60
CA PRO A 335 -1.66 33.89 -13.97
C PRO A 335 -0.58 35.00 -14.01
N HIS A 336 0.62 34.69 -13.51
CA HIS A 336 1.70 35.63 -13.23
C HIS A 336 2.48 36.11 -14.47
N GLU A 337 2.30 35.47 -15.63
CA GLU A 337 2.89 35.91 -16.91
C GLU A 337 1.89 36.66 -17.80
N CYS A 338 0.71 37.00 -17.26
CA CYS A 338 -0.35 37.66 -18.00
C CYS A 338 -0.42 39.17 -17.72
N SER A 339 -0.97 39.93 -18.68
CA SER A 339 -1.44 41.29 -18.46
C SER A 339 -2.90 41.32 -17.99
N TRP A 340 -3.39 42.50 -17.58
CA TRP A 340 -4.80 42.74 -17.29
C TRP A 340 -5.34 43.83 -18.22
N GLY A 341 -6.19 43.49 -19.19
CA GLY A 341 -6.73 44.44 -20.17
C GLY A 341 -5.69 44.97 -21.18
N GLY A 342 -4.54 44.30 -21.30
CA GLY A 342 -3.38 44.74 -22.07
C GLY A 342 -3.00 43.80 -23.21
N ASP A 343 -1.69 43.55 -23.33
CA ASP A 343 -1.08 42.66 -24.33
C ASP A 343 -1.33 41.18 -24.02
N ASP A 344 -1.36 40.34 -25.06
CA ASP A 344 -1.52 38.90 -24.89
C ASP A 344 -0.25 38.26 -24.27
N PRO A 345 -0.38 37.28 -23.35
CA PRO A 345 -1.63 36.75 -22.80
C PRO A 345 -2.34 37.74 -21.86
N ASP A 346 -3.59 38.07 -22.14
CA ASP A 346 -4.41 38.99 -21.35
C ASP A 346 -5.38 38.19 -20.47
N TRP A 347 -5.13 38.21 -19.16
CA TRP A 347 -5.92 37.42 -18.21
C TRP A 347 -7.35 37.91 -18.04
N GLN A 348 -7.62 39.22 -18.23
CA GLN A 348 -8.99 39.73 -18.18
C GLN A 348 -9.85 39.08 -19.27
N LYS A 349 -9.30 38.95 -20.49
CA LYS A 349 -9.95 38.27 -21.62
C LYS A 349 -10.01 36.76 -21.40
N GLY A 350 -8.91 36.16 -20.94
CA GLY A 350 -8.83 34.73 -20.64
C GLY A 350 -9.84 34.28 -19.60
N ALA A 351 -9.91 34.98 -18.46
CA ALA A 351 -10.89 34.71 -17.41
C ALA A 351 -12.33 34.87 -17.91
N THR A 352 -12.61 35.89 -18.72
CA THR A 352 -13.93 36.08 -19.36
C THR A 352 -14.29 34.89 -20.26
N LEU A 353 -13.35 34.47 -21.12
CA LEU A 353 -13.51 33.36 -22.05
C LEU A 353 -13.76 32.03 -21.33
N ILE A 354 -12.87 31.66 -20.40
CA ILE A 354 -12.91 30.41 -19.64
C ILE A 354 -14.17 30.37 -18.76
N GLY A 355 -14.48 31.48 -18.07
CA GLY A 355 -15.66 31.57 -17.22
C GLY A 355 -16.96 31.44 -18.02
N ASN A 356 -17.07 32.06 -19.19
CA ASN A 356 -18.23 31.88 -20.06
C ASN A 356 -18.34 30.45 -20.61
N ARG A 357 -17.21 29.80 -20.97
CA ARG A 357 -17.22 28.38 -21.37
C ARG A 357 -17.70 27.47 -20.23
N MET A 358 -17.21 27.70 -19.02
CA MET A 358 -17.66 26.97 -17.83
C MET A 358 -19.16 27.16 -17.60
N LEU A 359 -19.66 28.39 -17.70
CA LEU A 359 -21.07 28.71 -17.46
C LEU A 359 -22.00 28.19 -18.56
N GLU A 360 -21.52 28.04 -19.79
CA GLU A 360 -22.24 27.34 -20.87
C GLU A 360 -22.46 25.85 -20.50
N GLY A 361 -21.42 25.18 -19.97
CA GLY A 361 -21.51 23.80 -19.51
C GLY A 361 -22.25 23.63 -18.18
N CYS A 362 -22.12 24.59 -17.27
CA CYS A 362 -22.76 24.56 -15.95
C CYS A 362 -23.14 25.97 -15.44
N PRO A 363 -24.36 26.45 -15.73
CA PRO A 363 -24.79 27.79 -15.35
C PRO A 363 -24.96 27.98 -13.84
N SER A 364 -25.00 26.88 -13.07
CA SER A 364 -25.13 26.90 -11.61
C SER A 364 -23.83 27.20 -10.86
N TRP A 365 -22.67 27.14 -11.51
CA TRP A 365 -21.37 27.33 -10.88
C TRP A 365 -20.94 28.80 -10.80
N LEU A 366 -19.97 29.09 -9.93
CA LEU A 366 -19.26 30.37 -9.81
C LEU A 366 -17.90 30.31 -10.49
N ALA A 367 -17.47 31.45 -11.03
CA ALA A 367 -16.14 31.64 -11.58
C ALA A 367 -15.29 32.41 -10.56
N PHE A 368 -14.31 31.73 -9.98
CA PHE A 368 -13.34 32.32 -9.06
C PHE A 368 -12.15 32.83 -9.87
N VAL A 369 -11.84 34.12 -9.72
CA VAL A 369 -10.84 34.82 -10.53
C VAL A 369 -9.74 35.38 -9.65
N GLU A 370 -8.54 34.86 -9.86
CA GLU A 370 -7.30 35.36 -9.27
C GLU A 370 -6.71 36.54 -10.07
N GLY A 371 -5.76 37.26 -9.46
CA GLY A 371 -5.04 38.38 -10.07
C GLY A 371 -3.75 37.98 -10.79
N ILE A 372 -3.21 38.90 -11.58
CA ILE A 372 -1.91 38.73 -12.26
C ILE A 372 -0.74 39.04 -11.29
N ALA A 373 0.49 39.03 -11.79
CA ALA A 373 1.66 39.48 -11.04
C ALA A 373 2.22 40.77 -11.65
N SER A 374 2.12 41.89 -10.93
CA SER A 374 2.59 43.20 -11.39
C SER A 374 3.45 43.92 -10.35
N LYS A 375 4.01 45.07 -10.75
CA LYS A 375 4.76 45.97 -9.86
C LYS A 375 3.96 47.26 -9.69
N GLY A 376 3.82 47.72 -8.45
CA GLY A 376 3.16 48.97 -8.11
C GLY A 376 3.97 49.79 -7.12
N THR A 377 3.55 51.04 -6.88
CA THR A 377 4.07 51.87 -5.79
C THR A 377 3.03 52.02 -4.68
N ILE A 378 3.51 52.04 -3.44
CA ILE A 378 2.66 52.27 -2.26
C ILE A 378 3.40 53.13 -1.24
N THR A 379 2.67 54.03 -0.58
CA THR A 379 3.20 54.80 0.54
C THR A 379 2.81 54.14 1.87
N LEU A 380 3.80 53.58 2.57
CA LEU A 380 3.65 52.99 3.90
C LEU A 380 4.51 53.76 4.89
N ASN A 381 3.96 54.05 6.07
CA ASN A 381 4.69 54.68 7.18
C ASN A 381 5.43 55.98 6.82
N GLY A 382 4.92 56.73 5.83
CA GLY A 382 5.50 57.99 5.36
C GLY A 382 6.56 57.85 4.26
N GLU A 383 6.82 56.63 3.77
CA GLU A 383 7.78 56.34 2.72
C GLU A 383 7.08 55.68 1.51
N GLU A 384 7.36 56.18 0.31
CA GLU A 384 6.90 55.57 -0.94
C GLU A 384 7.96 54.58 -1.45
N ASN A 385 7.54 53.36 -1.73
CA ASN A 385 8.42 52.34 -2.29
C ASN A 385 7.66 51.41 -3.25
N THR A 386 8.39 50.62 -4.03
CA THR A 386 7.84 49.68 -5.00
C THR A 386 7.54 48.35 -4.32
N TYR A 387 6.38 47.78 -4.59
CA TYR A 387 6.03 46.42 -4.19
C TYR A 387 5.81 45.55 -5.43
N PHE A 388 5.85 44.24 -5.22
CA PHE A 388 5.51 43.24 -6.22
C PHE A 388 4.29 42.48 -5.70
N ASP A 389 3.29 42.25 -6.57
CA ASP A 389 2.10 41.49 -6.21
C ASP A 389 2.46 40.03 -5.88
N TRP A 390 1.76 39.44 -4.90
CA TRP A 390 1.74 37.99 -4.83
C TRP A 390 1.24 37.43 -6.16
N TRP A 391 1.79 36.32 -6.61
CA TRP A 391 1.20 35.61 -7.75
C TRP A 391 -0.24 35.25 -7.42
N GLY A 392 -1.18 35.55 -8.30
CA GLY A 392 -2.62 35.44 -7.99
C GLY A 392 -3.21 36.66 -7.27
N GLY A 393 -2.42 37.66 -6.89
CA GLY A 393 -2.85 38.78 -6.04
C GLY A 393 -3.12 40.10 -6.77
N GLY A 394 -2.53 40.33 -7.95
CA GLY A 394 -2.59 41.62 -8.64
C GLY A 394 -3.93 41.89 -9.32
N LEU A 395 -4.84 42.59 -8.64
CA LEU A 395 -6.14 43.04 -9.17
C LEU A 395 -6.28 44.57 -9.15
N ALA A 396 -5.16 45.30 -9.09
CA ALA A 396 -5.14 46.76 -8.99
C ALA A 396 -5.84 47.46 -10.19
N ASP A 397 -5.85 46.82 -11.36
CA ASP A 397 -6.46 47.36 -12.59
C ASP A 397 -7.86 46.79 -12.88
N ALA A 398 -8.31 45.79 -12.11
CA ALA A 398 -9.58 45.07 -12.34
C ALA A 398 -10.82 45.95 -12.22
N GLY A 399 -10.78 47.03 -11.43
CA GLY A 399 -11.88 48.00 -11.34
C GLY A 399 -12.03 48.87 -12.58
N GLY A 400 -10.94 49.08 -13.33
CA GLY A 400 -10.95 49.80 -14.60
C GLY A 400 -11.44 48.94 -15.76
N ASP A 401 -10.97 47.69 -15.81
CA ASP A 401 -11.30 46.70 -16.84
C ASP A 401 -11.93 45.45 -16.21
N PRO A 402 -13.21 45.50 -15.83
CA PRO A 402 -13.87 44.41 -15.11
C PRO A 402 -14.14 43.21 -16.03
N ILE A 403 -14.19 42.03 -15.42
CA ILE A 403 -14.67 40.81 -16.08
C ILE A 403 -16.20 40.81 -16.10
N THR A 404 -16.78 40.48 -17.24
CA THR A 404 -18.24 40.37 -17.39
C THR A 404 -18.58 39.03 -18.01
N PHE A 405 -19.40 38.25 -17.31
CA PHE A 405 -19.92 36.98 -17.81
C PHE A 405 -21.32 37.15 -18.41
N ASP A 406 -21.70 36.22 -19.30
CA ASP A 406 -23.02 36.19 -19.93
C ASP A 406 -24.14 35.85 -18.93
N VAL A 407 -23.78 35.22 -17.81
CA VAL A 407 -24.67 34.93 -16.69
C VAL A 407 -24.34 35.87 -15.53
N GLU A 408 -25.35 36.60 -15.04
CA GLU A 408 -25.19 37.54 -13.94
C GLU A 408 -24.83 36.84 -12.62
N ASN A 409 -24.19 37.59 -11.71
CA ASN A 409 -23.85 37.15 -10.35
C ASN A 409 -22.91 35.93 -10.29
N LYS A 410 -22.02 35.75 -11.26
CA LYS A 410 -21.11 34.57 -11.31
C LYS A 410 -19.67 34.83 -10.93
N LEU A 411 -19.24 36.09 -10.93
CA LEU A 411 -17.86 36.47 -10.60
C LEU A 411 -17.61 36.49 -9.09
N VAL A 412 -16.59 35.77 -8.64
CA VAL A 412 -16.00 35.88 -7.30
C VAL A 412 -14.52 36.24 -7.44
N TRP A 413 -14.09 37.29 -6.76
CA TRP A 413 -12.67 37.63 -6.67
C TRP A 413 -11.97 36.66 -5.72
N ALA A 414 -10.84 36.08 -6.15
CA ALA A 414 -10.10 35.09 -5.39
C ALA A 414 -8.60 35.43 -5.26
N PRO A 415 -8.20 36.66 -4.86
CA PRO A 415 -6.80 37.03 -4.81
C PRO A 415 -5.98 36.21 -3.81
N HIS A 416 -4.68 36.08 -4.06
CA HIS A 416 -3.72 35.47 -3.15
C HIS A 416 -3.00 36.52 -2.30
N TYR A 417 -2.72 36.18 -1.03
CA TYR A 417 -1.90 37.01 -0.15
C TYR A 417 -1.24 36.16 0.94
N TYR A 418 0.09 36.02 0.87
CA TYR A 418 0.84 35.14 1.78
C TYR A 418 1.62 35.91 2.86
N ASN A 419 2.29 35.14 3.71
CA ASN A 419 3.20 35.62 4.74
C ASN A 419 4.68 35.38 4.35
N THR A 420 5.59 35.75 5.24
CA THR A 420 7.04 35.62 5.04
C THR A 420 7.49 34.23 4.61
N GLY A 421 6.81 33.17 5.04
CA GLY A 421 7.17 31.79 4.68
C GLY A 421 7.32 31.59 3.18
N VAL A 422 6.53 32.32 2.38
CA VAL A 422 6.58 32.32 0.92
C VAL A 422 7.60 33.35 0.40
N ASN A 423 7.51 34.60 0.88
CA ASN A 423 8.44 35.66 0.50
C ASN A 423 8.59 36.71 1.62
N PRO A 424 9.82 37.10 2.02
CA PRO A 424 10.08 38.19 2.95
C PRO A 424 9.82 39.58 2.34
N ALA A 425 8.55 39.87 2.00
CA ALA A 425 8.19 41.13 1.37
C ALA A 425 8.53 42.33 2.28
N TRP A 426 9.17 43.36 1.72
CA TRP A 426 9.73 44.46 2.50
C TRP A 426 8.71 45.18 3.39
N TYR A 427 7.44 45.23 2.97
CA TYR A 427 6.36 45.89 3.71
C TYR A 427 5.94 45.14 4.97
N LEU A 428 6.44 43.92 5.20
CA LEU A 428 6.27 43.16 6.45
C LEU A 428 7.37 43.50 7.48
N TYR A 429 8.36 44.31 7.11
CA TYR A 429 9.54 44.62 7.91
C TYR A 429 9.80 46.13 8.02
N GLY A 430 10.50 46.55 9.08
CA GLY A 430 10.95 47.92 9.31
C GLY A 430 12.32 48.23 8.69
N GLY A 431 12.96 47.22 8.09
CA GLY A 431 14.28 47.30 7.49
C GLY A 431 14.85 45.92 7.18
N GLY A 432 15.95 45.88 6.44
CA GLY A 432 16.66 44.68 6.03
C GLY A 432 17.25 44.81 4.63
N THR A 433 18.16 43.92 4.25
CA THR A 433 18.77 43.88 2.91
C THR A 433 18.50 42.53 2.27
N GLN A 434 17.85 42.52 1.10
CA GLN A 434 17.57 41.27 0.41
C GLN A 434 18.82 40.75 -0.30
N ASN A 435 19.19 39.50 -0.04
CA ASN A 435 20.32 38.84 -0.70
C ASN A 435 19.90 38.15 -2.01
N ALA A 436 20.83 37.46 -2.67
CA ALA A 436 20.62 36.86 -3.99
C ALA A 436 19.59 35.72 -3.97
N GLU A 437 19.44 35.04 -2.84
CA GLU A 437 18.49 33.95 -2.60
C GLU A 437 17.09 34.48 -2.21
N GLY A 438 16.97 35.80 -1.99
CA GLY A 438 15.73 36.46 -1.60
C GLY A 438 15.53 36.56 -0.08
N ALA A 439 16.46 36.07 0.73
CA ALA A 439 16.39 36.20 2.18
C ALA A 439 16.70 37.63 2.61
N LEU A 440 16.04 38.09 3.67
CA LEU A 440 16.15 39.46 4.16
C LEU A 440 17.11 39.50 5.35
N GLU A 441 18.37 39.80 5.07
CA GLU A 441 19.42 39.93 6.10
C GLU A 441 19.20 41.19 6.94
N ASP A 442 19.61 41.12 8.21
CA ASP A 442 19.45 42.22 9.19
C ASP A 442 18.01 42.76 9.29
N TYR A 443 17.01 41.88 9.12
CA TYR A 443 15.61 42.28 9.17
C TYR A 443 15.22 42.89 10.52
N VAL A 444 14.33 43.88 10.47
CA VAL A 444 13.73 44.49 11.66
C VAL A 444 12.24 44.15 11.68
N GLU A 445 11.80 43.40 12.69
CA GLU A 445 10.38 43.09 12.85
C GLU A 445 9.59 44.33 13.28
N LEU A 446 8.43 44.53 12.66
CA LEU A 446 7.50 45.60 12.98
C LEU A 446 6.70 45.27 14.26
N ASP A 447 6.27 46.32 14.97
CA ASP A 447 5.25 46.20 16.01
C ASP A 447 3.88 45.87 15.39
N ASP A 448 2.94 45.40 16.22
CA ASP A 448 1.62 44.92 15.78
C ASP A 448 0.79 46.01 15.07
N GLU A 449 0.84 47.25 15.53
CA GLU A 449 0.06 48.35 14.94
C GLU A 449 0.58 48.67 13.53
N THR A 450 1.89 48.77 13.39
CA THR A 450 2.55 49.06 12.11
C THR A 450 2.40 47.91 11.12
N LEU A 451 2.65 46.66 11.55
CA LEU A 451 2.52 45.48 10.68
C LEU A 451 1.07 45.30 10.19
N LYS A 452 0.10 45.43 11.10
CA LYS A 452 -1.32 45.34 10.74
C LYS A 452 -1.74 46.42 9.76
N ASN A 453 -1.33 47.67 10.00
CA ASN A 453 -1.60 48.77 9.06
C ASN A 453 -0.97 48.51 7.69
N ASN A 454 0.25 47.95 7.64
CA ASN A 454 0.90 47.61 6.38
C ASN A 454 0.14 46.53 5.63
N VAL A 455 -0.22 45.42 6.29
CA VAL A 455 -1.03 44.34 5.71
C VAL A 455 -2.38 44.87 5.20
N GLU A 456 -3.08 45.70 5.97
CA GLU A 456 -4.35 46.28 5.55
C GLU A 456 -4.19 47.15 4.29
N LYS A 457 -3.18 48.02 4.24
CA LYS A 457 -2.96 48.93 3.12
C LYS A 457 -2.49 48.21 1.85
N THR A 458 -1.64 47.19 1.97
CA THR A 458 -1.18 46.43 0.80
C THR A 458 -2.31 45.57 0.25
N MET A 459 -3.09 44.89 1.09
CA MET A 459 -4.28 44.15 0.64
C MET A 459 -5.27 45.09 -0.05
N ASP A 460 -5.60 46.24 0.53
CA ASP A 460 -6.49 47.23 -0.08
C ASP A 460 -5.97 47.71 -1.44
N LYS A 461 -4.67 48.02 -1.51
CA LYS A 461 -4.00 48.48 -2.74
C LYS A 461 -3.97 47.42 -3.84
N MET A 462 -3.73 46.16 -3.49
CA MET A 462 -3.63 45.05 -4.45
C MET A 462 -5.00 44.62 -4.98
N PHE A 463 -6.02 44.57 -4.11
CA PHE A 463 -7.34 44.03 -4.48
C PHE A 463 -8.50 44.53 -3.61
N GLY A 464 -8.28 44.87 -2.34
CA GLY A 464 -9.35 45.14 -1.38
C GLY A 464 -10.26 46.31 -1.75
N TYR A 465 -9.76 47.28 -2.53
CA TYR A 465 -10.57 48.38 -3.05
C TYR A 465 -11.75 47.91 -3.91
N LEU A 466 -11.69 46.71 -4.51
CA LEU A 466 -12.79 46.11 -5.29
C LEU A 466 -14.03 45.79 -4.46
N LEU A 467 -13.92 45.79 -3.13
CA LEU A 467 -15.08 45.64 -2.26
C LEU A 467 -15.86 46.94 -2.11
N ALA A 468 -15.25 48.09 -2.41
CA ALA A 468 -15.96 49.35 -2.50
C ALA A 468 -16.75 49.38 -3.81
N ASP A 469 -18.06 49.56 -3.71
CA ASP A 469 -18.95 49.83 -4.84
C ASP A 469 -19.17 48.68 -5.86
N THR A 470 -18.77 47.43 -5.57
CA THR A 470 -19.06 46.25 -6.44
C THR A 470 -20.02 45.23 -5.80
N PRO A 471 -20.86 44.54 -6.60
CA PRO A 471 -21.76 43.51 -6.08
C PRO A 471 -21.07 42.16 -5.82
N HIS A 472 -19.81 41.98 -6.22
CA HIS A 472 -19.14 40.68 -6.26
C HIS A 472 -18.54 40.30 -4.91
N ALA A 473 -18.69 39.03 -4.53
CA ALA A 473 -18.02 38.45 -3.38
C ALA A 473 -16.50 38.38 -3.61
N MET A 474 -15.75 38.49 -2.52
CA MET A 474 -14.32 38.23 -2.48
C MET A 474 -14.02 37.13 -1.47
N VAL A 475 -13.20 36.18 -1.87
CA VAL A 475 -12.58 35.19 -0.99
C VAL A 475 -11.08 35.29 -1.13
N MET A 476 -10.31 35.00 -0.09
CA MET A 476 -8.87 34.77 -0.30
C MET A 476 -8.70 33.42 -1.02
N GLY A 477 -8.17 33.44 -2.25
CA GLY A 477 -7.96 32.23 -3.06
C GLY A 477 -6.92 31.31 -2.43
N GLU A 478 -5.84 31.92 -1.94
CA GLU A 478 -4.85 31.31 -1.07
C GLU A 478 -4.28 32.36 -0.11
N PHE A 479 -4.10 31.98 1.14
CA PHE A 479 -3.42 32.80 2.13
C PHE A 479 -2.80 31.93 3.23
N ALA A 480 -2.08 32.57 4.15
CA ALA A 480 -1.29 31.93 5.21
C ALA A 480 -0.04 31.22 4.66
N GLY A 481 0.20 29.99 5.09
CA GLY A 481 1.41 29.23 4.87
C GLY A 481 1.99 28.72 6.19
N LEU A 482 3.31 28.81 6.35
CA LEU A 482 3.99 28.54 7.63
C LEU A 482 3.35 29.38 8.76
N TYR A 483 3.07 28.77 9.91
CA TYR A 483 2.33 29.42 10.98
C TYR A 483 2.82 29.02 12.38
N GLY A 484 2.67 27.76 12.77
CA GLY A 484 3.02 27.26 14.10
C GLY A 484 4.51 27.05 14.29
N LYS A 485 5.27 26.95 13.19
CA LYS A 485 6.74 26.78 13.19
C LYS A 485 7.51 28.09 13.02
N ASP A 486 6.86 29.25 13.16
CA ASP A 486 7.49 30.56 12.98
C ASP A 486 8.64 30.80 13.97
N LYS A 487 9.84 31.04 13.44
CA LYS A 487 11.06 31.26 14.23
C LYS A 487 11.39 32.74 14.46
N HIS A 488 10.60 33.67 13.94
CA HIS A 488 10.84 35.08 14.18
C HIS A 488 10.65 35.43 15.67
N PRO A 489 11.51 36.26 16.28
CA PRO A 489 11.37 36.69 17.68
C PRO A 489 10.00 37.26 18.06
N LEU A 490 9.38 38.07 17.20
CA LEU A 490 8.02 38.60 17.39
C LEU A 490 6.95 37.78 16.64
N LEU A 491 7.31 36.66 16.01
CA LEU A 491 6.39 35.81 15.24
C LEU A 491 5.76 36.56 14.04
N THR A 492 6.55 37.30 13.26
CA THR A 492 6.06 38.08 12.10
C THR A 492 5.31 37.23 11.06
N THR A 493 5.72 35.99 10.79
CA THR A 493 5.03 35.09 9.84
C THR A 493 3.61 34.77 10.33
N LYS A 494 3.51 34.38 11.59
CA LYS A 494 2.25 34.08 12.27
C LYS A 494 1.35 35.33 12.34
N ARG A 495 1.90 36.46 12.83
CA ARG A 495 1.16 37.73 12.98
C ARG A 495 0.64 38.27 11.65
N THR A 496 1.41 38.14 10.57
CA THR A 496 0.96 38.52 9.22
C THR A 496 -0.30 37.76 8.83
N THR A 497 -0.35 36.45 9.14
CA THR A 497 -1.53 35.61 8.90
C THR A 497 -2.70 36.04 9.78
N ASP A 498 -2.46 36.28 11.07
CA ASP A 498 -3.50 36.76 12.01
C ASP A 498 -4.12 38.08 11.52
N PHE A 499 -3.28 39.04 11.12
CA PHE A 499 -3.74 40.35 10.63
C PHE A 499 -4.43 40.26 9.27
N THR A 500 -4.02 39.33 8.40
CA THR A 500 -4.75 39.03 7.16
C THR A 500 -6.18 38.59 7.48
N ILE A 501 -6.36 37.67 8.44
CA ILE A 501 -7.70 37.24 8.89
C ILE A 501 -8.49 38.40 9.51
N GLU A 502 -7.85 39.24 10.32
CA GLU A 502 -8.51 40.42 10.89
C GLU A 502 -8.97 41.41 9.81
N VAL A 503 -8.17 41.64 8.77
CA VAL A 503 -8.54 42.49 7.63
C VAL A 503 -9.71 41.88 6.86
N MET A 504 -9.69 40.58 6.57
CA MET A 504 -10.80 39.87 5.93
C MET A 504 -12.12 40.04 6.71
N LEU A 505 -12.07 39.86 8.04
CA LEU A 505 -13.24 40.03 8.90
C LEU A 505 -13.72 41.48 8.96
N LYS A 506 -12.79 42.44 9.07
CA LYS A 506 -13.10 43.88 9.10
C LYS A 506 -13.77 44.35 7.81
N ALA A 507 -13.27 43.89 6.68
CA ALA A 507 -13.77 44.25 5.35
C ALA A 507 -14.92 43.35 4.85
N SER A 508 -15.39 42.40 5.69
CA SER A 508 -16.53 41.52 5.38
C SER A 508 -16.36 40.65 4.12
N TYR A 509 -15.16 40.08 3.95
CA TYR A 509 -14.89 39.12 2.87
C TYR A 509 -15.85 37.91 3.02
N ALA A 510 -16.22 37.29 1.90
CA ALA A 510 -17.08 36.11 1.89
C ALA A 510 -16.38 34.85 2.42
N GLY A 511 -15.05 34.88 2.59
CA GLY A 511 -14.29 33.78 3.16
C GLY A 511 -12.85 33.70 2.65
N GLY A 512 -12.27 32.51 2.73
CA GLY A 512 -10.97 32.23 2.13
C GLY A 512 -10.51 30.79 2.29
N TYR A 513 -9.45 30.43 1.56
CA TYR A 513 -8.82 29.11 1.60
C TYR A 513 -7.40 29.21 2.13
N MET A 514 -7.17 28.68 3.34
CA MET A 514 -5.83 28.63 3.92
C MET A 514 -4.99 27.54 3.25
N TRP A 515 -3.72 27.86 2.97
CA TRP A 515 -2.73 26.90 2.50
C TRP A 515 -1.92 26.34 3.69
N SER A 516 -1.94 25.03 3.98
CA SER A 516 -2.84 23.99 3.43
C SER A 516 -3.13 22.86 4.45
N LEU A 517 -4.02 21.93 4.09
CA LEU A 517 -4.26 20.70 4.89
C LEU A 517 -2.98 19.85 5.03
N ASN A 518 -2.19 19.79 3.96
CA ASN A 518 -1.10 18.85 3.77
C ASN A 518 0.13 19.22 4.61
N PRO A 519 0.66 18.31 5.45
CA PRO A 519 1.93 18.53 6.16
C PRO A 519 3.12 18.77 5.21
N GLU A 520 3.05 18.25 3.98
CA GLU A 520 4.12 18.34 2.97
C GLU A 520 4.21 19.72 2.27
N SER A 521 3.38 20.69 2.67
CA SER A 521 3.43 22.05 2.11
C SER A 521 4.77 22.70 2.41
N ALA A 522 5.51 23.11 1.37
CA ALA A 522 6.86 23.65 1.52
C ALA A 522 6.89 25.19 1.43
N TYR A 523 7.69 25.80 2.31
CA TYR A 523 7.95 27.23 2.44
C TYR A 523 9.46 27.47 2.47
N GLN A 524 9.92 28.64 2.05
CA GLN A 524 11.35 28.85 1.80
C GLN A 524 12.06 29.81 2.73
N PHE A 525 11.34 30.45 3.64
CA PHE A 525 11.93 31.37 4.60
C PHE A 525 11.42 31.10 6.02
N ASN A 526 12.33 30.82 6.95
CA ASN A 526 12.00 30.72 8.37
C ASN A 526 13.25 30.83 9.30
N PRO A 527 13.53 31.99 9.91
CA PRO A 527 12.87 33.29 9.69
C PRO A 527 13.31 33.95 8.38
N ALA A 528 13.00 35.23 8.17
CA ALA A 528 13.21 35.94 6.89
C ALA A 528 14.65 35.95 6.36
N ASP A 529 15.66 35.88 7.23
CA ASP A 529 17.09 35.82 6.86
C ASP A 529 17.55 34.40 6.47
N THR A 530 16.71 33.39 6.66
CA THR A 530 17.09 31.98 6.52
C THR A 530 16.33 31.34 5.37
N TYR A 531 17.01 31.24 4.24
CA TYR A 531 16.54 30.48 3.08
C TYR A 531 16.65 28.97 3.30
N GLY A 532 15.62 28.20 2.94
CA GLY A 532 15.63 26.74 3.04
C GLY A 532 14.36 26.07 2.52
N THR A 533 14.06 24.88 3.04
CA THR A 533 12.78 24.19 2.81
C THR A 533 12.19 23.83 4.18
N PHE A 534 11.07 24.44 4.50
CA PHE A 534 10.34 24.25 5.76
C PHE A 534 8.95 23.73 5.44
N THR A 535 8.53 22.65 6.10
CA THR A 535 7.21 22.04 5.84
C THR A 535 6.24 22.27 6.99
N GLU A 536 5.00 22.64 6.67
CA GLU A 536 3.92 22.76 7.65
C GLU A 536 2.54 22.73 6.98
N GLY A 537 1.62 21.96 7.57
CA GLY A 537 0.21 21.96 7.22
C GLY A 537 -0.68 21.99 8.44
N LEU A 538 -1.99 21.94 8.19
CA LEU A 538 -3.01 21.85 9.23
C LEU A 538 -2.97 20.49 9.97
N LEU A 539 -2.46 19.45 9.31
CA LEU A 539 -2.08 18.17 9.91
C LEU A 539 -0.56 18.06 10.02
N GLU A 540 -0.09 17.25 10.96
CA GLU A 540 1.30 16.80 11.08
C GLU A 540 1.57 15.63 10.12
N ASP A 541 2.86 15.26 9.95
CA ASP A 541 3.35 14.27 8.98
C ASP A 541 2.68 12.87 9.07
N ASP A 542 2.03 12.56 10.21
CA ASP A 542 1.30 11.30 10.39
C ASP A 542 -0.10 11.31 9.73
N TRP A 543 -0.58 12.45 9.24
CA TRP A 543 -1.94 12.67 8.70
C TRP A 543 -3.08 12.37 9.68
N LEU A 544 -2.78 12.16 10.97
CA LEU A 544 -3.73 11.82 12.03
C LEU A 544 -3.70 12.81 13.19
N THR A 545 -2.63 13.58 13.35
CA THR A 545 -2.43 14.54 14.41
C THR A 545 -2.63 15.95 13.85
N PRO A 546 -3.61 16.71 14.33
CA PRO A 546 -3.76 18.10 13.92
C PRO A 546 -2.62 18.96 14.47
N ASN A 547 -2.10 19.85 13.63
CA ASN A 547 -1.23 20.94 14.07
C ASN A 547 -2.08 21.92 14.89
N LYS A 548 -2.04 21.74 16.21
CA LYS A 548 -2.92 22.47 17.13
C LYS A 548 -2.76 23.98 17.03
N ALA A 549 -1.52 24.48 16.90
CA ALA A 549 -1.27 25.91 16.78
C ALA A 549 -1.92 26.49 15.51
N PHE A 550 -1.79 25.78 14.39
CA PHE A 550 -2.36 26.21 13.12
C PHE A 550 -3.90 26.11 13.13
N VAL A 551 -4.48 25.03 13.64
CA VAL A 551 -5.94 24.88 13.80
C VAL A 551 -6.52 25.99 14.68
N GLU A 552 -5.91 26.28 15.82
CA GLU A 552 -6.32 27.39 16.70
C GLU A 552 -6.16 28.75 16.02
N GLY A 553 -5.10 28.91 15.22
CA GLY A 553 -4.86 30.11 14.41
C GLY A 553 -5.93 30.39 13.37
N MET A 554 -6.55 29.35 12.82
CA MET A 554 -7.64 29.47 11.85
C MET A 554 -9.02 29.58 12.50
N ALA A 555 -9.15 29.41 13.82
CA ALA A 555 -10.42 29.54 14.53
C ALA A 555 -11.11 30.92 14.41
N PRO A 556 -10.40 32.06 14.27
CA PRO A 556 -11.05 33.35 14.04
C PRO A 556 -11.90 33.41 12.76
N LEU A 557 -11.61 32.56 11.76
CA LEU A 557 -12.45 32.42 10.56
C LEU A 557 -13.86 31.92 10.88
N ASP A 558 -14.10 31.34 12.06
CA ASP A 558 -15.44 30.98 12.52
C ASP A 558 -16.38 32.20 12.65
N LYS A 559 -15.81 33.40 12.65
CA LYS A 559 -16.54 34.68 12.67
C LYS A 559 -16.85 35.23 11.27
N ILE A 560 -16.44 34.54 10.21
CA ILE A 560 -16.84 34.90 8.84
C ILE A 560 -18.37 34.94 8.79
N LYS A 561 -18.88 36.03 8.20
CA LYS A 561 -20.31 36.27 8.11
C LYS A 561 -20.96 35.10 7.37
N ASP A 562 -22.10 34.64 7.89
CA ASP A 562 -22.86 33.53 7.31
C ASP A 562 -22.09 32.21 7.16
N LEU A 563 -21.02 31.99 7.94
CA LEU A 563 -20.33 30.70 7.96
C LEU A 563 -21.29 29.59 8.45
N LYS A 564 -21.50 28.61 7.59
CA LYS A 564 -22.33 27.42 7.85
C LYS A 564 -21.97 26.33 6.84
N MET A 565 -22.28 25.08 7.19
CA MET A 565 -22.19 23.98 6.22
C MET A 565 -23.11 24.24 5.02
N PHE A 566 -22.69 23.83 3.83
CA PHE A 566 -23.40 24.18 2.59
C PHE A 566 -24.79 23.50 2.53
N PRO A 567 -25.84 24.22 2.11
CA PRO A 567 -27.19 23.69 2.11
C PRO A 567 -27.37 22.64 1.01
N CYS A 568 -27.88 21.47 1.41
CA CYS A 568 -28.47 20.49 0.50
C CYS A 568 -29.97 20.75 0.42
N PHE A 569 -30.46 21.21 -0.73
CA PHE A 569 -31.88 21.41 -0.95
C PHE A 569 -32.52 20.11 -1.47
N PRO A 570 -33.61 19.61 -0.87
CA PRO A 570 -34.22 18.36 -1.30
C PRO A 570 -34.85 18.51 -2.70
N VAL A 571 -34.70 17.51 -3.57
CA VAL A 571 -35.37 17.47 -4.88
C VAL A 571 -36.89 17.39 -4.69
N GLU A 572 -37.64 18.34 -5.27
CA GLU A 572 -39.12 18.29 -5.23
C GLU A 572 -39.65 17.08 -6.01
N VAL A 573 -40.34 16.16 -5.31
CA VAL A 573 -41.09 15.07 -5.92
C VAL A 573 -42.48 15.60 -6.30
N ALA A 574 -42.80 15.61 -7.59
CA ALA A 574 -44.12 16.02 -8.08
C ALA A 574 -45.24 15.25 -7.35
N SER A 575 -46.18 15.98 -6.78
CA SER A 575 -47.26 15.47 -5.94
C SER A 575 -48.25 14.60 -6.73
N GLY A 576 -47.98 13.30 -6.75
CA GLY A 576 -48.99 12.27 -7.04
C GLY A 576 -49.83 12.00 -5.80
N ALA A 577 -51.10 12.39 -5.83
CA ALA A 577 -52.06 12.21 -4.75
C ALA A 577 -52.13 10.75 -4.24
N GLY A 578 -51.83 10.56 -2.95
CA GLY A 578 -52.01 9.30 -2.24
C GLY A 578 -52.02 9.56 -0.74
N SER A 579 -53.19 9.82 -0.18
CA SER A 579 -53.40 10.18 1.22
C SER A 579 -52.91 9.09 2.18
N TYR A 580 -51.97 9.43 3.07
CA TYR A 580 -51.95 8.87 4.42
C TYR A 580 -51.73 10.02 5.41
N ARG A 581 -52.76 10.20 6.26
CA ARG A 581 -52.81 11.21 7.31
C ARG A 581 -51.78 10.90 8.38
N GLU A 582 -50.88 11.84 8.59
CA GLU A 582 -50.18 12.05 9.86
C GLU A 582 -51.18 12.54 10.91
N SER A 583 -51.19 11.90 12.08
CA SER A 583 -51.70 12.50 13.31
C SER A 583 -50.61 12.42 14.36
N THR A 584 -50.04 13.58 14.64
CA THR A 584 -49.21 13.89 15.80
C THR A 584 -50.01 13.71 17.11
N ASN A 585 -49.38 13.10 18.12
CA ASN A 585 -49.36 13.70 19.46
C ASN A 585 -48.36 12.99 20.39
N MET A 586 -47.52 13.83 21.01
CA MET A 586 -46.74 13.53 22.20
C MET A 586 -47.64 13.07 23.35
N SER A 587 -47.11 12.19 24.22
CA SER A 587 -47.10 12.45 25.67
C SER A 587 -46.36 11.35 26.45
N GLN A 588 -45.57 11.82 27.39
CA GLN A 588 -44.90 11.16 28.50
C GLN A 588 -45.66 9.98 29.13
N ARG A 589 -44.91 8.98 29.61
CA ARG A 589 -45.07 8.47 30.98
C ARG A 589 -43.82 7.74 31.47
N GLN A 590 -43.18 8.34 32.48
CA GLN A 590 -42.40 7.64 33.51
C GLN A 590 -43.26 6.56 34.16
N THR A 591 -42.68 5.43 34.55
CA THR A 591 -42.93 4.88 35.89
C THR A 591 -41.76 4.02 36.37
N GLU A 592 -41.22 4.42 37.51
CA GLU A 592 -40.26 3.69 38.35
C GLU A 592 -40.85 2.36 38.85
N MET A 593 -40.03 1.31 39.00
CA MET A 593 -40.34 0.22 39.93
C MET A 593 -39.58 0.47 41.24
N LYS A 594 -40.31 0.91 42.26
CA LYS A 594 -39.87 0.92 43.66
C LYS A 594 -40.62 -0.14 44.46
N LEU A 595 -39.84 -0.86 45.24
CA LEU A 595 -40.19 -1.88 46.22
C LEU A 595 -40.99 -1.27 47.40
N MET A 596 -42.07 -1.94 47.85
CA MET A 596 -42.25 -2.48 49.22
C MET A 596 -43.71 -2.57 49.70
N ALA A 597 -44.02 -3.79 50.16
CA ALA A 597 -44.82 -4.20 51.32
C ALA A 597 -46.24 -3.66 51.57
N MET A 598 -47.19 -4.59 51.73
CA MET A 598 -48.25 -4.45 52.72
C MET A 598 -48.65 -5.83 53.29
N GLU A 599 -48.74 -5.87 54.62
CA GLU A 599 -48.99 -7.02 55.49
C GLU A 599 -50.48 -7.45 55.52
N PRO A 600 -50.81 -8.70 55.92
CA PRO A 600 -52.16 -9.08 56.33
C PRO A 600 -52.33 -9.10 57.86
N SER A 601 -53.50 -8.65 58.34
CA SER A 601 -53.84 -8.51 59.76
C SER A 601 -54.18 -9.82 60.49
N ASP A 602 -53.91 -9.82 61.80
CA ASP A 602 -54.06 -10.88 62.82
C ASP A 602 -55.44 -11.53 63.01
N THR A 603 -55.45 -12.84 63.29
CA THR A 603 -55.97 -13.49 64.53
C THR A 603 -55.65 -15.01 64.54
N MET A 604 -55.29 -15.53 65.72
CA MET A 604 -54.52 -16.76 66.08
C MET A 604 -55.43 -17.93 66.61
N PRO A 605 -54.99 -19.17 67.01
CA PRO A 605 -53.65 -19.78 67.08
C PRO A 605 -53.63 -21.32 66.68
N PRO A 606 -52.68 -22.19 67.14
CA PRO A 606 -51.67 -22.85 66.30
C PRO A 606 -51.90 -24.37 66.11
N GLU A 607 -51.29 -24.98 65.08
CA GLU A 607 -51.05 -26.43 65.12
C GLU A 607 -49.63 -26.79 64.72
N GLN A 608 -48.89 -27.29 65.71
CA GLN A 608 -47.60 -27.94 65.55
C GLN A 608 -47.78 -29.40 65.15
N THR A 609 -46.90 -29.84 64.25
CA THR A 609 -46.39 -31.19 63.99
C THR A 609 -47.14 -32.39 64.59
N ARG A 610 -47.66 -33.26 63.71
CA ARG A 610 -47.17 -34.63 63.53
C ARG A 610 -47.97 -35.40 62.47
N ASP A 611 -47.27 -36.34 61.83
CA ASP A 611 -47.78 -37.41 60.97
C ASP A 611 -48.07 -37.10 59.50
N TYR A 612 -47.00 -36.84 58.74
CA TYR A 612 -46.86 -37.53 57.45
C TYR A 612 -45.55 -38.32 57.44
N LYS A 613 -45.63 -39.53 58.01
CA LYS A 613 -44.65 -40.59 57.80
C LYS A 613 -44.53 -40.82 56.30
N GLY A 614 -43.31 -40.61 55.80
CA GLY A 614 -43.00 -40.70 54.39
C GLY A 614 -43.45 -42.02 53.76
N ARG A 615 -43.92 -41.91 52.52
CA ARG A 615 -43.61 -42.88 51.48
C ARG A 615 -43.26 -42.09 50.21
N ILE A 616 -42.00 -41.66 50.13
CA ILE A 616 -41.34 -41.49 48.83
C ILE A 616 -41.33 -42.88 48.20
N ARG A 617 -42.28 -43.17 47.33
CA ARG A 617 -42.20 -44.30 46.39
C ARG A 617 -43.04 -44.00 45.15
N THR A 618 -42.49 -43.18 44.27
CA THR A 618 -42.50 -43.48 42.84
C THR A 618 -41.21 -42.98 42.24
N TRP A 619 -40.20 -43.86 42.20
CA TRP A 619 -38.95 -43.67 41.45
C TRP A 619 -39.19 -43.20 40.01
N LYS A 620 -40.36 -43.47 39.42
CA LYS A 620 -40.72 -43.05 38.06
C LYS A 620 -40.81 -41.53 37.85
N GLY A 621 -41.25 -40.74 38.85
CA GLY A 621 -41.40 -39.29 38.71
C GLY A 621 -40.08 -38.53 38.82
N LEU A 622 -39.20 -38.98 39.73
CA LEU A 622 -37.84 -38.44 39.87
C LEU A 622 -36.94 -38.87 38.71
N VAL A 623 -37.08 -40.10 38.22
CA VAL A 623 -36.39 -40.56 36.99
C VAL A 623 -36.88 -39.78 35.77
N LEU A 624 -38.18 -39.51 35.64
CA LEU A 624 -38.70 -38.68 34.54
C LEU A 624 -38.21 -37.23 34.62
N LEU A 625 -38.17 -36.63 35.82
CA LEU A 625 -37.61 -35.30 36.03
C LEU A 625 -36.11 -35.28 35.69
N CYS A 626 -35.33 -36.26 36.14
CA CYS A 626 -33.91 -36.39 35.81
C CYS A 626 -33.68 -36.66 34.31
N LEU A 627 -34.56 -37.41 33.64
CA LEU A 627 -34.51 -37.64 32.20
C LEU A 627 -34.86 -36.37 31.40
N ILE A 628 -35.81 -35.57 31.88
CA ILE A 628 -36.20 -34.31 31.22
C ILE A 628 -35.15 -33.22 31.44
N VAL A 629 -34.64 -33.06 32.67
CA VAL A 629 -33.57 -32.11 32.98
C VAL A 629 -32.27 -32.55 32.31
N GLY A 630 -31.95 -33.85 32.34
CA GLY A 630 -30.81 -34.41 31.62
C GLY A 630 -30.96 -34.26 30.10
N GLY A 631 -32.17 -34.44 29.56
CA GLY A 631 -32.47 -34.23 28.14
C GLY A 631 -32.37 -32.76 27.72
N ALA A 632 -32.90 -31.83 28.51
CA ALA A 632 -32.77 -30.40 28.25
C ALA A 632 -31.30 -29.94 28.34
N ALA A 633 -30.55 -30.41 29.34
CA ALA A 633 -29.12 -30.13 29.45
C ALA A 633 -28.34 -30.71 28.26
N ALA A 634 -28.66 -31.94 27.82
CA ALA A 634 -28.06 -32.56 26.65
C ALA A 634 -28.38 -31.82 25.36
N ILE A 635 -29.62 -31.32 25.19
CA ILE A 635 -30.04 -30.54 24.02
C ILE A 635 -29.37 -29.16 24.01
N ILE A 636 -29.33 -28.44 25.13
CA ILE A 636 -28.62 -27.16 25.25
C ILE A 636 -27.14 -27.35 24.93
N THR A 637 -26.53 -28.40 25.48
CA THR A 637 -25.13 -28.75 25.20
C THR A 637 -24.93 -29.09 23.72
N ALA A 638 -25.83 -29.87 23.11
CA ALA A 638 -25.75 -30.21 21.70
C ALA A 638 -25.96 -29.00 20.76
N CYS A 639 -26.85 -28.08 21.12
CA CYS A 639 -27.07 -26.84 20.37
C CYS A 639 -25.89 -25.87 20.51
N ALA A 640 -25.29 -25.75 21.71
CA ALA A 640 -24.08 -24.97 21.94
C ALA A 640 -22.89 -25.55 21.18
N ILE A 641 -22.73 -26.88 21.19
CA ILE A 641 -21.74 -27.59 20.37
C ILE A 641 -22.00 -27.32 18.88
N SER A 642 -23.25 -27.44 18.40
CA SER A 642 -23.58 -27.20 16.99
C SER A 642 -23.36 -25.75 16.54
N ALA A 643 -23.62 -24.77 17.41
CA ALA A 643 -23.35 -23.35 17.12
C ALA A 643 -21.85 -23.07 17.10
N ASN A 644 -21.10 -23.63 18.05
CA ASN A 644 -19.64 -23.58 18.07
C ASN A 644 -19.04 -24.24 16.82
N ASP A 645 -19.57 -25.41 16.41
CA ASP A 645 -19.16 -26.11 15.19
C ASP A 645 -19.43 -25.27 13.95
N LYS A 646 -20.58 -24.58 13.86
CA LYS A 646 -20.88 -23.67 12.74
C LYS A 646 -19.98 -22.45 12.72
N ALA A 647 -19.67 -21.86 13.87
CA ALA A 647 -18.75 -20.73 13.97
C ALA A 647 -17.33 -21.16 13.53
N ALA A 648 -16.86 -22.32 14.02
CA ALA A 648 -15.59 -22.91 13.61
C ALA A 648 -15.54 -23.23 12.11
N ILE A 649 -16.63 -23.76 11.53
CA ILE A 649 -16.74 -23.99 10.08
C ILE A 649 -16.67 -22.69 9.29
N ASN A 650 -17.35 -21.62 9.74
CA ASN A 650 -17.33 -20.34 9.06
C ASN A 650 -15.96 -19.66 9.14
N GLN A 651 -15.32 -19.72 10.30
CA GLN A 651 -13.93 -19.26 10.47
C GLN A 651 -12.99 -20.04 9.56
N ALA A 652 -13.07 -21.38 9.56
CA ALA A 652 -12.26 -22.22 8.68
C ALA A 652 -12.49 -21.90 7.19
N ARG A 653 -13.73 -21.60 6.77
CA ARG A 653 -14.02 -21.17 5.39
C ARG A 653 -13.40 -19.81 5.06
N TYR A 654 -13.47 -18.85 5.97
CA TYR A 654 -12.86 -17.54 5.79
C TYR A 654 -11.33 -17.66 5.67
N GLU A 655 -10.71 -18.43 6.57
CA GLU A 655 -9.26 -18.63 6.58
C GLU A 655 -8.79 -19.40 5.34
N ASN A 656 -9.50 -20.45 4.92
CA ASN A 656 -9.23 -21.15 3.66
C ASN A 656 -9.38 -20.24 2.43
N LYS A 657 -10.36 -19.32 2.45
CA LYS A 657 -10.51 -18.34 1.36
C LYS A 657 -9.40 -17.30 1.38
N SER A 658 -8.93 -16.91 2.57
CA SER A 658 -7.82 -15.98 2.73
C SER A 658 -6.51 -16.60 2.23
N GLU A 659 -6.23 -17.84 2.62
CA GLU A 659 -5.12 -18.64 2.11
C GLU A 659 -5.20 -18.80 0.58
N ALA A 660 -6.36 -19.15 0.03
CA ALA A 660 -6.52 -19.32 -1.41
C ALA A 660 -6.29 -18.04 -2.23
N ARG A 661 -6.41 -16.84 -1.63
CA ARG A 661 -6.10 -15.57 -2.32
C ARG A 661 -4.62 -15.34 -2.48
N ARG A 662 -3.83 -15.68 -1.46
CA ARG A 662 -2.37 -15.53 -1.47
C ARG A 662 -1.63 -16.70 -2.09
N ARG A 663 -2.31 -17.84 -2.26
CA ARG A 663 -1.74 -19.04 -2.86
C ARG A 663 -1.25 -18.79 -4.29
N ILE A 664 -0.01 -19.19 -4.56
CA ILE A 664 0.56 -19.15 -5.91
C ILE A 664 -0.12 -20.23 -6.76
N LYS A 665 -0.63 -19.84 -7.93
CA LYS A 665 -1.51 -20.63 -8.81
C LYS A 665 -0.72 -21.60 -9.69
N ASP A 666 0.11 -22.43 -9.08
CA ASP A 666 0.88 -23.49 -9.74
C ASP A 666 0.06 -24.75 -10.07
N GLY A 667 -1.15 -24.88 -9.51
CA GLY A 667 -2.05 -26.01 -9.75
C GLY A 667 -1.65 -27.29 -9.00
N LEU A 668 -0.72 -27.19 -8.04
CA LEU A 668 -0.26 -28.31 -7.22
C LEU A 668 -0.83 -28.21 -5.80
N ASP A 669 -1.15 -29.34 -5.18
CA ASP A 669 -1.65 -29.40 -3.80
C ASP A 669 -0.53 -29.36 -2.76
N ASP A 670 -0.87 -28.90 -1.56
CA ASP A 670 0.02 -28.82 -0.40
C ASP A 670 -0.43 -29.79 0.69
N ASP A 671 0.44 -30.72 1.07
CA ASP A 671 0.18 -31.75 2.08
C ASP A 671 0.60 -31.35 3.49
N GLN A 672 1.24 -30.19 3.68
CA GLN A 672 1.74 -29.69 4.97
C GLN A 672 1.19 -28.29 5.30
N VAL A 673 -0.12 -28.11 5.11
CA VAL A 673 -0.80 -26.86 5.47
C VAL A 673 -0.79 -26.66 6.99
N ILE A 674 -0.16 -25.58 7.47
CA ILE A 674 -0.17 -25.22 8.89
C ILE A 674 -1.49 -24.55 9.23
N ILE A 675 -2.15 -25.01 10.29
CA ILE A 675 -3.26 -24.31 10.91
C ILE A 675 -2.76 -23.80 12.27
N SER A 676 -2.69 -22.48 12.43
CA SER A 676 -2.26 -21.83 13.68
C SER A 676 -3.27 -22.09 14.80
N ASP A 677 -2.83 -21.89 16.05
CA ASP A 677 -3.64 -22.01 17.27
C ASP A 677 -4.94 -21.19 17.27
N ASP A 678 -4.97 -20.08 16.53
CA ASP A 678 -6.11 -19.20 16.32
C ASP A 678 -6.92 -19.51 15.03
N GLY A 679 -6.66 -20.64 14.40
CA GLY A 679 -7.39 -21.13 13.23
C GLY A 679 -6.94 -20.57 11.88
N GLN A 680 -5.94 -19.68 11.83
CA GLN A 680 -5.42 -19.18 10.56
C GLN A 680 -4.66 -20.25 9.78
N VAL A 681 -4.98 -20.36 8.48
CA VAL A 681 -4.46 -21.39 7.58
C VAL A 681 -3.29 -20.82 6.78
N GLY A 682 -2.11 -21.42 6.84
CA GLY A 682 -0.93 -20.98 6.11
C GLY A 682 -0.38 -19.61 6.52
N ASN A 683 -0.62 -19.19 7.77
CA ASN A 683 -0.10 -17.93 8.33
C ASN A 683 0.20 -18.09 9.83
N PRO A 684 1.24 -18.85 10.21
CA PRO A 684 1.56 -19.08 11.61
C PRO A 684 2.10 -17.81 12.28
N LYS A 685 1.92 -17.71 13.62
CA LYS A 685 2.60 -16.68 14.43
C LYS A 685 4.08 -16.97 14.65
N LYS A 686 4.47 -18.24 14.51
CA LYS A 686 5.84 -18.73 14.61
C LYS A 686 5.92 -20.06 13.86
N TYR A 687 7.00 -20.29 13.13
CA TYR A 687 7.23 -21.59 12.52
C TYR A 687 7.55 -22.65 13.60
N PRO A 688 7.02 -23.88 13.47
CA PRO A 688 7.34 -24.97 14.38
C PRO A 688 8.85 -25.23 14.41
N ASP A 689 9.38 -25.46 15.62
CA ASP A 689 10.73 -26.00 15.74
C ASP A 689 10.73 -27.44 15.26
N MET A 690 11.55 -27.72 14.26
CA MET A 690 11.65 -29.03 13.64
C MET A 690 12.52 -30.00 14.46
N GLY A 691 13.16 -29.51 15.54
CA GLY A 691 14.02 -30.33 16.39
C GLY A 691 15.25 -30.85 15.65
N CYS A 692 15.71 -30.10 14.63
CA CYS A 692 16.84 -30.50 13.82
C CYS A 692 18.15 -30.16 14.52
N GLU A 693 19.15 -31.02 14.45
CA GLU A 693 20.53 -30.59 14.69
C GLU A 693 21.05 -29.80 13.49
N LEU A 694 22.03 -28.92 13.72
CA LEU A 694 22.79 -28.26 12.66
C LEU A 694 23.70 -29.32 11.98
N PRO A 695 23.43 -29.71 10.71
CA PRO A 695 24.28 -30.66 10.01
C PRO A 695 25.65 -30.06 9.74
N ASP A 696 26.65 -30.92 9.66
CA ASP A 696 27.94 -30.57 9.10
C ASP A 696 27.84 -30.68 7.56
N TYR A 697 27.68 -29.56 6.87
CA TYR A 697 27.57 -29.54 5.41
C TYR A 697 28.94 -29.65 4.78
N GLN A 698 29.10 -30.61 3.87
CA GLN A 698 30.40 -30.93 3.27
C GLN A 698 30.30 -31.02 1.75
N SER A 699 31.37 -30.55 1.11
CA SER A 699 31.70 -30.69 -0.29
C SER A 699 32.74 -31.78 -0.44
N LYS A 700 32.38 -32.89 -1.10
CA LYS A 700 33.27 -34.03 -1.34
C LYS A 700 32.81 -34.85 -2.53
N ASP A 701 33.75 -35.49 -3.21
CA ASP A 701 33.51 -36.29 -4.42
C ASP A 701 32.65 -35.56 -5.48
N GLY A 702 32.84 -34.23 -5.57
CA GLY A 702 32.10 -33.37 -6.50
C GLY A 702 30.63 -33.14 -6.12
N GLN A 703 30.19 -33.54 -4.92
CA GLN A 703 28.79 -33.48 -4.47
C GLN A 703 28.67 -32.83 -3.08
N ILE A 704 27.45 -32.43 -2.72
CA ILE A 704 27.13 -31.86 -1.41
C ILE A 704 26.53 -32.94 -0.52
N PHE A 705 27.00 -32.99 0.73
CA PHE A 705 26.54 -33.91 1.76
C PHE A 705 26.09 -33.13 3.00
N ALA A 706 24.96 -33.54 3.57
CA ALA A 706 24.59 -33.18 4.93
C ALA A 706 25.02 -34.33 5.86
N VAL A 707 25.91 -34.03 6.81
CA VAL A 707 26.44 -35.02 7.76
C VAL A 707 25.89 -34.75 9.15
N SER A 708 25.17 -35.72 9.69
CA SER A 708 24.65 -35.67 11.07
C SER A 708 25.78 -35.87 12.10
N LYS A 709 25.57 -35.44 13.35
CA LYS A 709 26.50 -35.66 14.47
C LYS A 709 26.78 -37.13 14.74
N ASN A 710 25.90 -38.05 14.34
CA ASN A 710 26.09 -39.49 14.51
C ASN A 710 26.91 -40.14 13.38
N GLY A 711 27.33 -39.35 12.38
CA GLY A 711 28.09 -39.82 11.21
C GLY A 711 27.23 -40.31 10.04
N THR A 712 25.90 -40.22 10.11
CA THR A 712 25.04 -40.47 8.94
C THR A 712 25.27 -39.36 7.91
N GLU A 713 25.60 -39.77 6.69
CA GLU A 713 25.84 -38.87 5.56
C GLU A 713 24.73 -39.02 4.54
N VAL A 714 24.20 -37.90 4.05
CA VAL A 714 23.15 -37.87 3.02
C VAL A 714 23.61 -36.97 1.88
N PRO A 715 23.83 -37.51 0.66
CA PRO A 715 24.09 -36.69 -0.52
C PRO A 715 22.82 -35.94 -0.94
N VAL A 716 22.97 -34.67 -1.32
CA VAL A 716 21.87 -33.80 -1.72
C VAL A 716 22.29 -32.95 -2.92
N GLY A 717 21.50 -33.00 -4.00
CA GLY A 717 21.61 -32.09 -5.13
C GLY A 717 20.76 -30.84 -4.94
N ILE A 718 21.13 -29.72 -5.56
CA ILE A 718 20.48 -28.40 -5.37
C ILE A 718 19.71 -27.97 -6.62
N LYS A 719 18.38 -27.89 -6.51
CA LYS A 719 17.53 -27.10 -7.41
C LYS A 719 17.19 -25.80 -6.69
N GLY A 720 17.97 -24.77 -6.98
CA GLY A 720 17.94 -23.49 -6.29
C GLY A 720 17.24 -22.38 -7.07
N VAL A 721 16.82 -21.36 -6.35
CA VAL A 721 16.35 -20.09 -6.91
C VAL A 721 17.00 -18.90 -6.20
N ASN A 722 17.25 -17.82 -6.92
CA ASN A 722 17.60 -16.54 -6.32
C ASN A 722 16.34 -15.77 -5.93
N TRP A 723 16.28 -15.28 -4.69
CA TRP A 723 15.20 -14.43 -4.20
C TRP A 723 15.77 -13.13 -3.65
N PHE A 724 15.78 -12.09 -4.49
CA PHE A 724 16.48 -10.84 -4.22
C PHE A 724 15.58 -9.76 -3.58
N GLY A 725 16.21 -8.73 -3.03
CA GLY A 725 15.61 -7.53 -2.43
C GLY A 725 16.29 -7.11 -1.11
N MET A 726 16.84 -8.08 -0.37
CA MET A 726 17.54 -7.86 0.91
C MET A 726 18.84 -7.06 0.75
N GLU A 727 19.55 -7.22 -0.36
CA GLU A 727 20.76 -6.51 -0.75
C GLU A 727 20.53 -5.04 -1.15
N THR A 728 19.27 -4.64 -1.32
CA THR A 728 18.91 -3.27 -1.71
C THR A 728 18.74 -2.36 -0.49
N GLY A 729 18.49 -1.07 -0.73
CA GLY A 729 18.09 -0.12 0.32
C GLY A 729 16.77 -0.45 1.01
N LEU A 730 15.95 -1.33 0.44
CA LEU A 730 14.68 -1.75 1.02
C LEU A 730 14.85 -2.86 2.07
N ALA A 731 15.99 -3.57 2.01
CA ALA A 731 16.41 -4.53 3.02
C ALA A 731 15.37 -5.63 3.31
N ILE A 732 14.63 -6.08 2.29
CA ILE A 732 13.62 -7.15 2.37
C ILE A 732 13.50 -7.88 1.03
N PRO A 733 13.28 -9.21 0.99
CA PRO A 733 13.00 -9.88 -0.27
C PRO A 733 11.66 -9.41 -0.82
N PHE A 734 11.55 -9.28 -2.15
CA PHE A 734 10.32 -8.82 -2.77
C PHE A 734 9.23 -9.91 -2.76
N GLY A 735 7.99 -9.50 -3.00
CA GLY A 735 6.80 -10.35 -3.06
C GLY A 735 6.01 -10.46 -1.76
N LEU A 736 6.50 -9.94 -0.63
CA LEU A 736 5.89 -10.18 0.69
C LEU A 736 4.75 -9.23 1.09
N TRP A 737 4.38 -8.29 0.22
CA TRP A 737 3.45 -7.19 0.52
C TRP A 737 1.96 -7.53 0.36
N GLU A 738 1.59 -8.81 0.19
CA GLU A 738 0.23 -9.32 -0.14
C GLU A 738 -0.90 -8.29 0.03
N ASN A 739 -1.58 -7.97 -1.07
CA ASN A 739 -2.74 -7.10 -1.09
C ASN A 739 -3.86 -7.70 -1.97
N MET A 740 -4.84 -6.89 -2.40
CA MET A 740 -5.95 -7.40 -3.24
C MET A 740 -5.54 -7.68 -4.69
N ASP A 741 -4.48 -7.04 -5.17
CA ASP A 741 -4.06 -7.04 -6.57
C ASP A 741 -2.85 -7.97 -6.79
N ASN A 742 -1.88 -8.02 -5.88
CA ASN A 742 -0.65 -8.81 -6.01
C ASN A 742 0.05 -9.08 -4.67
N GLY A 743 1.18 -9.79 -4.74
CA GLY A 743 1.99 -10.15 -3.59
C GLY A 743 1.46 -11.39 -2.88
N THR A 744 2.32 -12.00 -2.10
CA THR A 744 2.04 -13.24 -1.38
C THR A 744 2.72 -13.21 0.00
N SER A 745 2.82 -14.37 0.66
CA SER A 745 3.51 -14.53 1.93
C SER A 745 4.74 -15.43 1.78
N VAL A 746 5.67 -15.29 2.72
CA VAL A 746 6.85 -16.18 2.82
C VAL A 746 6.44 -17.64 3.00
N TYR A 747 5.31 -17.89 3.66
CA TYR A 747 4.75 -19.22 3.84
C TYR A 747 4.42 -19.83 2.48
N GLU A 748 3.75 -19.06 1.63
CA GLU A 748 3.34 -19.52 0.31
C GLU A 748 4.52 -19.60 -0.66
N ILE A 749 5.49 -18.69 -0.59
CA ILE A 749 6.74 -18.82 -1.36
C ILE A 749 7.44 -20.13 -1.00
N ALA A 750 7.62 -20.43 0.30
CA ALA A 750 8.24 -21.68 0.73
C ALA A 750 7.43 -22.91 0.28
N ALA A 751 6.10 -22.83 0.32
CA ALA A 751 5.23 -23.91 -0.15
C ALA A 751 5.33 -24.11 -1.67
N PHE A 752 5.25 -23.04 -2.46
CA PHE A 752 5.41 -23.04 -3.91
C PHE A 752 6.75 -23.64 -4.34
N LEU A 753 7.85 -23.21 -3.71
CA LEU A 753 9.18 -23.76 -3.98
C LEU A 753 9.22 -25.26 -3.70
N ALA A 754 8.72 -25.70 -2.54
CA ALA A 754 8.69 -27.12 -2.17
C ALA A 754 7.82 -27.97 -3.13
N ARG A 755 6.62 -27.49 -3.50
CA ARG A 755 5.72 -28.17 -4.45
C ARG A 755 6.37 -28.36 -5.82
N ASN A 756 7.24 -27.42 -6.21
CA ASN A 756 7.97 -27.45 -7.48
C ASN A 756 9.40 -27.99 -7.35
N LYS A 757 9.70 -28.69 -6.24
CA LYS A 757 10.97 -29.37 -5.93
C LYS A 757 12.20 -28.46 -5.82
N TYR A 758 12.01 -27.15 -5.67
CA TYR A 758 13.09 -26.26 -5.28
C TYR A 758 13.42 -26.53 -3.82
N ASN A 759 14.69 -26.79 -3.53
CA ASN A 759 15.15 -27.20 -2.20
C ASN A 759 16.19 -26.25 -1.60
N SER A 760 16.52 -25.17 -2.29
CA SER A 760 17.44 -24.14 -1.79
C SER A 760 17.09 -22.75 -2.31
N VAL A 761 17.35 -21.72 -1.51
CA VAL A 761 17.23 -20.30 -1.86
C VAL A 761 18.61 -19.65 -1.69
N ARG A 762 19.10 -18.99 -2.73
CA ARG A 762 20.20 -18.03 -2.63
C ARG A 762 19.58 -16.69 -2.25
N LEU A 763 20.01 -16.15 -1.11
CA LEU A 763 19.47 -14.92 -0.52
C LEU A 763 20.55 -13.82 -0.57
N PRO A 764 20.53 -12.95 -1.58
CA PRO A 764 21.38 -11.77 -1.65
C PRO A 764 21.24 -10.85 -0.43
N VAL A 765 22.35 -10.39 0.15
CA VAL A 765 22.37 -9.46 1.30
C VAL A 765 23.40 -8.34 1.12
N CYS A 766 23.21 -7.23 1.83
CA CYS A 766 24.10 -6.06 1.80
C CYS A 766 24.99 -5.99 3.05
N ILE A 767 26.30 -5.80 2.88
CA ILE A 767 27.30 -5.68 3.96
C ILE A 767 26.96 -4.53 4.90
N LYS A 768 26.68 -3.33 4.37
CA LYS A 768 26.30 -2.19 5.21
C LYS A 768 25.00 -2.42 5.98
N ASN A 769 24.02 -3.11 5.40
CA ASN A 769 22.79 -3.44 6.13
C ASN A 769 23.04 -4.43 7.26
N ILE A 770 23.98 -5.37 7.10
CA ILE A 770 24.42 -6.28 8.18
C ILE A 770 25.07 -5.48 9.30
N LEU A 771 26.08 -4.65 8.98
CA LEU A 771 26.84 -3.87 9.95
C LEU A 771 25.97 -2.89 10.73
N LYS A 772 25.04 -2.22 10.05
CA LYS A 772 24.10 -1.28 10.66
C LYS A 772 22.87 -1.96 11.27
N ASN A 773 22.66 -3.24 10.97
CA ASN A 773 21.46 -4.00 11.32
C ASN A 773 20.16 -3.27 10.89
N THR A 774 20.18 -2.66 9.70
CA THR A 774 19.11 -1.81 9.15
C THR A 774 17.75 -2.53 9.18
N ALA A 775 16.73 -1.92 9.79
CA ALA A 775 15.38 -2.50 9.74
C ALA A 775 14.84 -2.46 8.30
N PRO A 776 14.19 -3.53 7.82
CA PRO A 776 13.54 -3.56 6.51
C PRO A 776 12.47 -2.49 6.32
N SER A 777 12.22 -2.11 5.06
CA SER A 777 11.04 -1.31 4.71
C SER A 777 9.76 -2.07 5.05
N LYS A 778 8.87 -1.45 5.83
CA LYS A 778 7.59 -2.05 6.20
C LYS A 778 6.59 -2.08 5.05
N ASP A 779 6.79 -1.23 4.04
CA ASP A 779 5.89 -1.10 2.88
C ASP A 779 5.93 -2.32 1.96
N LEU A 780 7.01 -3.11 2.02
CA LEU A 780 7.19 -4.30 1.18
C LEU A 780 6.85 -5.61 1.89
N ILE A 781 6.17 -5.55 3.04
CA ILE A 781 5.66 -6.73 3.74
C ILE A 781 4.31 -6.50 4.39
N ASN A 782 3.37 -7.40 4.12
CA ASN A 782 2.13 -7.46 4.87
C ASN A 782 2.33 -8.32 6.12
N VAL A 783 2.56 -7.67 7.26
CA VAL A 783 2.79 -8.35 8.55
C VAL A 783 1.56 -9.09 9.07
N ASN A 784 0.35 -8.78 8.59
CA ASN A 784 -0.86 -9.51 8.97
C ASN A 784 -0.90 -10.90 8.31
N THR A 785 -0.26 -11.06 7.16
CA THR A 785 -0.20 -12.32 6.41
C THR A 785 1.19 -12.97 6.43
N ASN A 786 2.14 -12.30 7.07
CA ASN A 786 3.49 -12.78 7.40
C ASN A 786 3.76 -12.66 8.91
N ARG A 787 2.85 -13.16 9.76
CA ARG A 787 2.88 -12.91 11.23
C ARG A 787 4.11 -13.44 11.94
N ALA A 788 4.74 -14.47 11.37
CA ALA A 788 5.98 -15.05 11.90
C ALA A 788 7.25 -14.29 11.50
N ILE A 789 7.17 -13.35 10.53
CA ILE A 789 8.34 -12.58 10.08
C ILE A 789 8.54 -11.37 10.98
N ASN A 790 9.77 -11.22 11.48
CA ASN A 790 10.14 -10.14 12.37
C ASN A 790 11.05 -9.15 11.64
N ILE A 791 10.52 -7.97 11.34
CA ILE A 791 11.23 -6.88 10.65
C ILE A 791 11.82 -5.83 11.60
N THR A 792 12.05 -6.17 12.87
CA THR A 792 12.64 -5.22 13.84
C THR A 792 14.06 -4.84 13.44
N SER A 793 14.79 -5.74 12.78
CA SER A 793 16.15 -5.51 12.32
C SER A 793 16.49 -6.40 11.13
N TYR A 794 17.58 -6.07 10.43
CA TYR A 794 18.08 -6.88 9.32
C TYR A 794 18.29 -8.35 9.72
N MET A 795 18.97 -8.58 10.85
CA MET A 795 19.26 -9.92 11.35
C MET A 795 18.02 -10.71 11.75
N THR A 796 17.07 -10.09 12.45
CA THR A 796 15.83 -10.79 12.86
C THR A 796 14.95 -11.15 11.66
N THR A 797 15.03 -10.36 10.59
CA THR A 797 14.36 -10.63 9.32
C THR A 797 14.96 -11.85 8.65
N ILE A 798 16.29 -11.91 8.52
CA ILE A 798 17.00 -13.10 8.00
C ILE A 798 16.62 -14.34 8.82
N GLN A 799 16.70 -14.28 10.15
CA GLN A 799 16.38 -15.39 11.03
C GLN A 799 14.98 -15.96 10.79
N THR A 800 13.97 -15.09 10.72
CA THR A 800 12.58 -15.53 10.56
C THR A 800 12.26 -16.02 9.15
N ILE A 801 12.92 -15.50 8.11
CA ILE A 801 12.85 -16.05 6.74
C ILE A 801 13.50 -17.44 6.67
N VAL A 802 14.68 -17.59 7.28
CA VAL A 802 15.39 -18.88 7.35
C VAL A 802 14.54 -19.93 8.05
N GLU A 803 13.89 -19.59 9.16
CA GLU A 803 12.95 -20.48 9.86
C GLU A 803 11.76 -20.88 8.96
N ALA A 804 11.20 -19.93 8.19
CA ALA A 804 10.10 -20.19 7.26
C ALA A 804 10.48 -21.19 6.17
N LEU A 805 11.64 -21.01 5.55
CA LEU A 805 12.18 -21.91 4.53
C LEU A 805 12.58 -23.26 5.14
N GLY A 806 13.16 -23.25 6.34
CA GLY A 806 13.59 -24.44 7.08
C GLY A 806 12.42 -25.35 7.46
N TYR A 807 11.25 -24.79 7.77
CA TYR A 807 10.02 -25.56 7.99
C TYR A 807 9.68 -26.45 6.78
N ARG A 808 9.95 -25.96 5.56
CA ARG A 808 9.77 -26.72 4.31
C ARG A 808 11.01 -27.49 3.88
N ARG A 809 12.04 -27.59 4.73
CA ARG A 809 13.35 -28.22 4.42
C ARG A 809 14.05 -27.60 3.22
N ILE A 810 13.79 -26.31 2.99
CA ILE A 810 14.48 -25.50 1.98
C ILE A 810 15.68 -24.86 2.66
N THR A 811 16.85 -25.06 2.08
CA THR A 811 18.08 -24.47 2.61
C THR A 811 18.29 -23.04 2.12
N VAL A 812 19.12 -22.30 2.84
CA VAL A 812 19.50 -20.92 2.50
C VAL A 812 21.00 -20.84 2.31
N MET A 813 21.42 -20.32 1.17
CA MET A 813 22.77 -19.82 0.94
C MET A 813 22.72 -18.29 1.01
N ILE A 814 23.43 -17.70 1.98
CA ILE A 814 23.45 -16.24 2.13
C ILE A 814 24.54 -15.71 1.19
N SER A 815 24.14 -14.89 0.22
CA SER A 815 25.07 -14.30 -0.76
C SER A 815 25.45 -12.89 -0.33
N LEU A 816 26.73 -12.66 -0.07
CA LEU A 816 27.27 -11.33 0.26
C LEU A 816 27.33 -10.47 -1.00
N HIS A 817 26.18 -9.91 -1.37
CA HIS A 817 25.88 -9.52 -2.74
C HIS A 817 26.30 -8.07 -3.05
N THR A 818 26.09 -7.17 -2.09
CA THR A 818 26.44 -5.75 -2.23
C THR A 818 27.23 -5.22 -1.05
N LEU A 819 28.18 -4.32 -1.32
CA LEU A 819 28.85 -3.57 -0.26
C LEU A 819 27.95 -2.45 0.29
N ASP A 820 27.23 -1.77 -0.60
CA ASP A 820 26.33 -0.65 -0.30
C ASP A 820 24.94 -0.90 -0.90
N THR A 821 23.92 -0.20 -0.39
CA THR A 821 22.51 -0.40 -0.76
C THR A 821 22.18 -0.10 -2.23
N LYS A 822 23.12 0.51 -2.97
CA LYS A 822 22.96 0.88 -4.38
C LYS A 822 23.98 0.25 -5.33
N THR A 823 25.04 -0.38 -4.82
CA THR A 823 26.14 -0.86 -5.66
C THR A 823 26.78 -2.13 -5.08
N SER A 824 27.10 -3.07 -5.97
CA SER A 824 27.80 -4.31 -5.59
C SER A 824 29.22 -4.04 -5.09
N GLY A 825 29.86 -2.98 -5.59
CA GLY A 825 31.23 -2.58 -5.24
C GLY A 825 32.35 -3.29 -6.03
N GLY A 826 32.03 -4.30 -6.86
CA GLY A 826 32.95 -4.97 -7.81
C GLY A 826 34.15 -5.74 -7.22
N VAL A 827 34.50 -5.45 -5.97
CA VAL A 827 35.50 -6.08 -5.11
C VAL A 827 34.88 -6.33 -3.73
N TRP A 828 35.59 -7.00 -2.81
CA TRP A 828 35.05 -7.33 -1.48
C TRP A 828 35.29 -6.24 -0.40
N TYR A 829 36.05 -5.19 -0.69
CA TYR A 829 36.20 -4.00 0.17
C TYR A 829 36.43 -2.75 -0.69
N SER A 830 36.02 -1.58 -0.24
CA SER A 830 36.13 -0.34 -1.00
C SER A 830 36.29 0.87 -0.08
N ASP A 831 37.38 1.62 -0.27
CA ASP A 831 37.61 2.91 0.38
C ASP A 831 36.55 3.95 -0.04
N GLU A 832 36.14 3.93 -1.31
CA GLU A 832 35.12 4.84 -1.85
C GLU A 832 33.76 4.62 -1.19
N LEU A 833 33.42 3.36 -0.94
CA LEU A 833 32.15 2.99 -0.31
C LEU A 833 32.23 2.97 1.22
N ASP A 834 33.38 3.29 1.83
CA ASP A 834 33.59 3.20 3.28
C ASP A 834 33.27 1.79 3.84
N VAL A 835 33.83 0.77 3.18
CA VAL A 835 33.77 -0.64 3.61
C VAL A 835 35.17 -1.23 3.58
N THR A 836 35.81 -1.35 4.73
CA THR A 836 37.15 -1.94 4.87
C THR A 836 37.10 -3.47 4.89
N GLU A 837 38.25 -4.12 4.70
CA GLU A 837 38.37 -5.58 4.86
C GLU A 837 37.89 -6.05 6.24
N ASP A 838 38.25 -5.32 7.30
CA ASP A 838 37.87 -5.65 8.68
C ASP A 838 36.36 -5.52 8.89
N GLN A 839 35.72 -4.52 8.29
CA GLN A 839 34.26 -4.36 8.31
C GLN A 839 33.56 -5.48 7.54
N PHE A 840 34.09 -5.92 6.41
CA PHE A 840 33.53 -7.05 5.68
C PHE A 840 33.60 -8.33 6.54
N LEU A 841 34.74 -8.58 7.18
CA LEU A 841 34.91 -9.72 8.10
C LEU A 841 34.03 -9.58 9.35
N GLU A 842 33.85 -8.37 9.88
CA GLU A 842 32.91 -8.10 10.98
C GLU A 842 31.48 -8.50 10.59
N ALA A 843 31.04 -8.17 9.37
CA ALA A 843 29.72 -8.59 8.88
C ALA A 843 29.58 -10.13 8.83
N VAL A 844 30.62 -10.84 8.38
CA VAL A 844 30.69 -12.31 8.42
C VAL A 844 30.64 -12.84 9.86
N GLY A 845 31.37 -12.22 10.78
CA GLY A 845 31.35 -12.54 12.21
C GLY A 845 29.97 -12.32 12.84
N ILE A 846 29.25 -11.27 12.43
CA ILE A 846 27.86 -11.01 12.84
C ILE A 846 26.94 -12.15 12.35
N LEU A 847 27.05 -12.56 11.10
CA LEU A 847 26.23 -13.65 10.54
C LEU A 847 26.48 -14.97 11.29
N THR A 848 27.73 -15.43 11.37
CA THR A 848 28.07 -16.71 12.02
C THR A 848 27.67 -16.72 13.49
N LYS A 849 27.91 -15.63 14.22
CA LYS A 849 27.52 -15.50 15.63
C LYS A 849 26.01 -15.63 15.86
N ASN A 850 25.19 -15.10 14.94
CA ASN A 850 23.73 -15.05 15.12
C ASN A 850 22.98 -16.20 14.45
N LEU A 851 23.64 -16.94 13.55
CA LEU A 851 22.99 -17.91 12.67
C LEU A 851 23.61 -19.31 12.71
N CYS A 852 24.79 -19.49 13.31
CA CYS A 852 25.37 -20.83 13.51
C CYS A 852 24.71 -21.56 14.70
N ASP A 853 23.44 -21.93 14.53
CA ASP A 853 22.65 -22.61 15.56
C ASP A 853 21.73 -23.66 14.91
N SER A 854 21.39 -24.71 15.65
CA SER A 854 20.40 -25.71 15.25
C SER A 854 19.04 -25.14 14.83
N LYS A 855 18.64 -23.99 15.36
CA LYS A 855 17.42 -23.29 14.97
C LYS A 855 17.45 -22.84 13.50
N TYR A 856 18.64 -22.57 12.97
CA TYR A 856 18.90 -22.16 11.59
C TYR A 856 19.67 -23.26 10.85
N TRP A 857 19.38 -24.53 11.18
CA TRP A 857 20.05 -25.71 10.63
C TRP A 857 20.11 -25.73 9.10
N ASN A 858 19.16 -25.09 8.43
CA ASN A 858 19.03 -25.06 6.99
C ASN A 858 19.90 -23.99 6.30
N ILE A 859 20.77 -23.27 7.02
CA ILE A 859 21.80 -22.43 6.38
C ILE A 859 22.96 -23.32 5.92
N LEU A 860 23.21 -23.34 4.60
CA LEU A 860 24.34 -24.09 4.03
C LEU A 860 25.67 -23.42 4.30
N GLY A 861 25.67 -22.09 4.32
CA GLY A 861 26.85 -21.25 4.50
C GLY A 861 26.75 -19.96 3.72
N LEU A 862 27.92 -19.41 3.38
CA LEU A 862 28.04 -18.12 2.72
C LEU A 862 28.56 -18.29 1.30
N ASP A 863 27.91 -17.60 0.38
CA ASP A 863 28.51 -17.17 -0.87
C ASP A 863 29.29 -15.89 -0.59
N LEU A 864 30.62 -16.02 -0.69
CA LEU A 864 31.58 -15.15 -0.02
C LEU A 864 31.61 -13.73 -0.59
N LYS A 865 31.30 -13.55 -1.87
CA LYS A 865 31.10 -12.25 -2.53
C LYS A 865 30.53 -12.48 -3.92
N ASN A 866 29.38 -11.85 -4.19
CA ASN A 866 28.80 -11.83 -5.52
C ASN A 866 29.70 -11.09 -6.51
N GLU A 867 30.00 -11.72 -7.64
CA GLU A 867 30.58 -11.15 -8.86
C GLU A 867 31.76 -10.20 -8.61
N PRO A 868 32.92 -10.69 -8.10
CA PRO A 868 34.12 -9.88 -7.86
C PRO A 868 34.86 -9.53 -9.18
N TYR A 869 34.18 -8.86 -10.11
CA TYR A 869 34.66 -8.59 -11.47
C TYR A 869 35.84 -7.62 -11.57
N GLN A 870 36.16 -6.90 -10.49
CA GLN A 870 37.32 -5.98 -10.44
C GLN A 870 38.49 -6.54 -9.64
N CYS A 871 38.43 -7.80 -9.21
CA CYS A 871 39.53 -8.47 -8.51
C CYS A 871 40.45 -9.22 -9.49
N SER A 872 41.71 -9.41 -9.08
CA SER A 872 42.60 -10.40 -9.68
C SER A 872 42.41 -11.78 -9.03
N TRP A 873 42.97 -12.83 -9.65
CA TRP A 873 43.06 -14.17 -9.07
C TRP A 873 44.51 -14.63 -9.07
N GLY A 874 45.14 -14.68 -7.89
CA GLY A 874 46.58 -15.00 -7.77
C GLY A 874 47.51 -13.89 -8.26
N GLY A 875 47.00 -12.66 -8.37
CA GLY A 875 47.72 -11.48 -8.87
C GLY A 875 47.80 -10.33 -7.85
N GLU A 876 47.85 -9.09 -8.34
CA GLU A 876 47.92 -7.90 -7.49
C GLU A 876 46.60 -7.65 -6.74
N ALA A 877 46.69 -6.98 -5.59
CA ALA A 877 45.52 -6.58 -4.82
C ALA A 877 44.62 -5.59 -5.59
N PRO A 878 43.28 -5.66 -5.47
CA PRO A 878 42.54 -6.61 -4.65
C PRO A 878 42.49 -8.01 -5.29
N ASN A 879 43.01 -9.01 -4.57
CA ASN A 879 43.13 -10.39 -5.03
C ASN A 879 42.00 -11.22 -4.41
N TRP A 880 41.11 -11.75 -5.25
CA TRP A 880 39.94 -12.49 -4.79
C TRP A 880 40.28 -13.86 -4.22
N GLN A 881 41.32 -14.53 -4.71
CA GLN A 881 41.75 -15.82 -4.15
C GLN A 881 42.16 -15.68 -2.66
N GLU A 882 42.91 -14.62 -2.33
CA GLU A 882 43.29 -14.31 -0.96
C GLU A 882 42.08 -13.86 -0.13
N GLY A 883 41.22 -13.02 -0.71
CA GLY A 883 39.97 -12.57 -0.08
C GLY A 883 39.06 -13.75 0.28
N ALA A 884 38.76 -14.64 -0.67
CA ALA A 884 37.96 -15.83 -0.48
C ALA A 884 38.56 -16.76 0.60
N THR A 885 39.89 -16.92 0.60
CA THR A 885 40.61 -17.67 1.65
C THR A 885 40.40 -17.05 3.03
N LYS A 886 40.59 -15.72 3.14
CA LYS A 886 40.46 -14.98 4.41
C LYS A 886 39.02 -15.00 4.94
N ILE A 887 38.05 -14.67 4.09
CA ILE A 887 36.63 -14.62 4.42
C ILE A 887 36.12 -16.02 4.77
N GLY A 888 36.43 -17.03 3.95
CA GLY A 888 36.02 -18.41 4.17
C GLY A 888 36.56 -18.97 5.49
N ASN A 889 37.83 -18.73 5.82
CA ASN A 889 38.39 -19.15 7.10
C ASN A 889 37.79 -18.38 8.28
N HIS A 890 37.53 -17.09 8.15
CA HIS A 890 36.84 -16.33 9.19
C HIS A 890 35.40 -16.85 9.45
N MET A 891 34.69 -17.23 8.38
CA MET A 891 33.39 -17.87 8.49
C MET A 891 33.50 -19.22 9.21
N LEU A 892 34.47 -20.07 8.85
CA LEU A 892 34.66 -21.38 9.46
C LEU A 892 35.08 -21.32 10.94
N ASP A 893 35.83 -20.29 11.33
CA ASP A 893 36.15 -20.02 12.73
C ASP A 893 34.88 -19.73 13.55
N GLY A 894 33.91 -19.01 12.96
CA GLY A 894 32.62 -18.72 13.58
C GLY A 894 31.61 -19.87 13.48
N CYS A 895 31.64 -20.63 12.37
CA CYS A 895 30.74 -21.74 12.11
C CYS A 895 31.39 -22.84 11.26
N PRO A 896 31.99 -23.88 11.88
CA PRO A 896 32.69 -24.94 11.14
C PRO A 896 31.74 -25.84 10.33
N ASN A 897 30.44 -25.80 10.60
CA ASN A 897 29.44 -26.63 9.93
C ASN A 897 28.97 -26.07 8.57
N TRP A 898 29.29 -24.81 8.27
CA TRP A 898 28.93 -24.15 7.01
C TRP A 898 29.93 -24.42 5.89
N MET A 899 29.50 -24.22 4.64
CA MET A 899 30.33 -24.26 3.43
C MET A 899 30.58 -22.86 2.87
N ALA A 900 31.74 -22.68 2.25
CA ALA A 900 32.14 -21.46 1.56
C ALA A 900 31.94 -21.65 0.05
N PHE A 901 30.98 -20.91 -0.51
CA PHE A 901 30.72 -20.86 -1.94
C PHE A 901 31.55 -19.74 -2.56
N VAL A 902 32.39 -20.09 -3.52
CA VAL A 902 33.38 -19.18 -4.11
C VAL A 902 33.07 -18.96 -5.58
N GLU A 903 32.68 -17.75 -5.93
CA GLU A 903 32.51 -17.30 -7.31
C GLU A 903 33.86 -16.94 -7.96
N GLY A 904 33.86 -16.81 -9.29
CA GLY A 904 35.01 -16.41 -10.11
C GLY A 904 35.16 -14.88 -10.23
N ILE A 905 36.21 -14.43 -10.92
CA ILE A 905 36.40 -13.00 -11.26
C ILE A 905 35.89 -12.72 -12.69
N ALA A 906 36.19 -11.55 -13.25
CA ALA A 906 36.00 -11.28 -14.67
C ALA A 906 37.36 -11.07 -15.37
N GLY A 907 37.53 -11.69 -16.53
CA GLY A 907 38.75 -11.63 -17.31
C GLY A 907 38.50 -11.85 -18.79
N SER A 908 39.58 -11.77 -19.57
CA SER A 908 39.56 -12.16 -20.98
C SER A 908 40.37 -13.44 -21.16
N GLY A 909 39.83 -14.38 -21.92
CA GLY A 909 40.50 -15.62 -22.29
C GLY A 909 40.51 -15.81 -23.81
N THR A 910 41.23 -16.83 -24.28
CA THR A 910 41.12 -17.31 -25.66
C THR A 910 40.46 -18.68 -25.69
N ILE A 911 39.64 -18.92 -26.71
CA ILE A 911 38.98 -20.20 -26.92
C ILE A 911 38.91 -20.53 -28.41
N THR A 912 39.07 -21.81 -28.75
CA THR A 912 38.86 -22.29 -30.11
C THR A 912 37.45 -22.88 -30.25
N LEU A 913 36.59 -22.17 -30.98
CA LEU A 913 35.23 -22.60 -31.33
C LEU A 913 35.14 -22.75 -32.85
N ASN A 914 34.51 -23.83 -33.32
CA ASN A 914 34.33 -24.10 -34.76
C ASN A 914 35.60 -24.04 -35.62
N GLY A 915 36.77 -24.30 -35.03
CA GLY A 915 38.07 -24.27 -35.72
C GLY A 915 38.74 -22.89 -35.78
N GLU A 916 38.15 -21.87 -35.16
CA GLU A 916 38.69 -20.52 -35.06
C GLU A 916 39.01 -20.17 -33.61
N GLU A 917 40.21 -19.62 -33.38
CA GLU A 917 40.61 -19.09 -32.08
C GLU A 917 40.17 -17.62 -31.97
N ASN A 918 39.45 -17.29 -30.91
CA ASN A 918 39.01 -15.93 -30.63
C ASN A 918 39.08 -15.64 -29.13
N THR A 919 39.08 -14.34 -28.80
CA THR A 919 39.02 -13.88 -27.41
C THR A 919 37.58 -13.84 -26.92
N TYR A 920 37.35 -14.25 -25.68
CA TYR A 920 36.07 -14.09 -24.99
C TYR A 920 36.28 -13.34 -23.68
N TYR A 921 35.19 -12.79 -23.16
CA TYR A 921 35.16 -12.15 -21.85
C TYR A 921 34.31 -13.03 -20.91
N ASP A 922 34.78 -13.24 -19.69
CA ASP A 922 34.07 -13.98 -18.67
C ASP A 922 32.80 -13.27 -18.25
N TRP A 923 31.76 -14.02 -17.88
CA TRP A 923 30.70 -13.43 -17.07
C TRP A 923 31.31 -12.99 -15.74
N TRP A 924 30.77 -11.91 -15.17
CA TRP A 924 31.14 -11.54 -13.81
C TRP A 924 30.80 -12.72 -12.88
N GLY A 925 31.72 -13.13 -12.02
CA GLY A 925 31.52 -14.34 -11.20
C GLY A 925 31.96 -15.65 -11.85
N ALA A 926 32.46 -15.67 -13.10
CA ALA A 926 32.74 -16.92 -13.83
C ALA A 926 34.22 -17.27 -13.99
N GLY A 927 35.11 -16.28 -14.06
CA GLY A 927 36.52 -16.49 -14.40
C GLY A 927 37.28 -17.23 -13.30
N MET A 928 37.54 -18.52 -13.49
CA MET A 928 38.25 -19.41 -12.56
C MET A 928 39.44 -20.13 -13.21
N GLN A 929 39.92 -19.65 -14.35
CA GLN A 929 41.00 -20.29 -15.13
C GLN A 929 42.32 -20.42 -14.36
N ASN A 930 42.53 -19.55 -13.36
CA ASN A 930 43.73 -19.56 -12.51
C ASN A 930 43.52 -20.30 -11.17
N ALA A 931 42.31 -20.77 -10.87
CA ALA A 931 41.98 -21.39 -9.59
C ALA A 931 42.77 -22.68 -9.30
N GLY A 932 43.09 -23.49 -10.33
CA GLY A 932 43.93 -24.67 -10.16
C GLY A 932 45.38 -24.35 -9.81
N ALA A 933 45.94 -23.24 -10.33
CA ALA A 933 47.31 -22.81 -10.04
C ALA A 933 47.42 -22.05 -8.71
N TYR A 934 46.36 -21.33 -8.34
CA TYR A 934 46.24 -20.54 -7.13
C TYR A 934 44.95 -20.96 -6.39
N PRO A 935 44.98 -22.06 -5.64
CA PRO A 935 43.80 -22.58 -4.96
C PRO A 935 43.37 -21.70 -3.79
N VAL A 936 42.08 -21.70 -3.48
CA VAL A 936 41.55 -21.14 -2.23
C VAL A 936 41.87 -22.11 -1.09
N ASP A 937 42.56 -21.63 -0.05
CA ASP A 937 43.12 -22.47 1.02
C ASP A 937 42.28 -22.38 2.30
N LEU A 938 41.24 -23.21 2.40
CA LEU A 938 40.40 -23.27 3.61
C LEU A 938 40.99 -24.24 4.64
N ASN A 939 40.93 -23.86 5.92
CA ASN A 939 41.35 -24.66 7.08
C ASN A 939 40.63 -26.02 7.15
N ILE A 940 39.46 -26.14 6.52
CA ILE A 940 38.69 -27.38 6.40
C ILE A 940 38.39 -27.60 4.91
N GLU A 941 39.16 -28.48 4.28
CA GLU A 941 39.13 -28.73 2.82
C GLU A 941 37.72 -29.09 2.30
N SER A 942 36.97 -29.88 3.07
CA SER A 942 35.62 -30.33 2.70
C SER A 942 34.57 -29.22 2.72
N LYS A 943 34.94 -27.94 2.83
CA LYS A 943 34.03 -26.79 2.92
C LYS A 943 34.01 -25.90 1.70
N LEU A 944 34.93 -26.09 0.76
CA LEU A 944 34.99 -25.32 -0.46
C LEU A 944 33.96 -25.83 -1.49
N VAL A 945 33.13 -24.94 -2.01
CA VAL A 945 32.24 -25.19 -3.15
C VAL A 945 32.49 -24.13 -4.22
N TRP A 946 32.67 -24.55 -5.46
CA TRP A 946 32.78 -23.62 -6.59
C TRP A 946 31.39 -23.13 -7.01
N ALA A 947 31.23 -21.81 -7.14
CA ALA A 947 29.94 -21.16 -7.40
C ALA A 947 29.95 -20.22 -8.63
N PRO A 948 30.36 -20.65 -9.84
CA PRO A 948 30.47 -19.75 -10.98
C PRO A 948 29.11 -19.25 -11.49
N HIS A 949 29.13 -18.09 -12.15
CA HIS A 949 27.96 -17.52 -12.85
C HIS A 949 28.05 -17.77 -14.37
N TYR A 950 26.90 -17.96 -15.03
CA TYR A 950 26.86 -18.07 -16.51
C TYR A 950 25.46 -17.71 -17.04
N TYR A 951 25.36 -16.64 -17.82
CA TYR A 951 24.07 -16.12 -18.27
C TYR A 951 23.78 -16.39 -19.75
N ASN A 952 22.55 -16.10 -20.15
CA ASN A 952 22.10 -16.12 -21.53
C ASN A 952 22.18 -14.71 -22.18
N THR A 953 21.78 -14.63 -23.45
CA THR A 953 21.88 -13.37 -24.22
C THR A 953 21.02 -12.22 -23.70
N GLY A 954 20.04 -12.48 -22.81
CA GLY A 954 19.22 -11.42 -22.23
C GLY A 954 20.05 -10.45 -21.39
N VAL A 955 21.12 -10.95 -20.76
CA VAL A 955 22.07 -10.16 -19.98
C VAL A 955 23.13 -9.51 -20.87
N SER A 956 23.73 -10.27 -21.80
CA SER A 956 24.71 -9.75 -22.75
C SER A 956 24.79 -10.61 -24.02
N PRO A 957 24.79 -10.03 -25.24
CA PRO A 957 24.94 -10.75 -26.51
C PRO A 957 26.38 -11.25 -26.75
N ALA A 958 26.84 -12.20 -25.95
CA ALA A 958 28.19 -12.76 -26.11
C ALA A 958 28.37 -13.42 -27.49
N TRP A 959 29.44 -13.05 -28.21
CA TRP A 959 29.63 -13.43 -29.62
C TRP A 959 29.62 -14.95 -29.85
N TYR A 960 30.08 -15.74 -28.86
CA TYR A 960 30.16 -17.19 -28.96
C TYR A 960 28.78 -17.88 -28.93
N LEU A 961 27.71 -17.14 -28.64
CA LEU A 961 26.32 -17.60 -28.76
C LEU A 961 25.75 -17.38 -30.18
N TYR A 962 26.52 -16.76 -31.08
CA TYR A 962 26.09 -16.37 -32.43
C TYR A 962 27.08 -16.84 -33.51
N GLY A 963 26.59 -17.00 -34.74
CA GLY A 963 27.38 -17.34 -35.92
C GLY A 963 28.01 -16.13 -36.63
N GLY A 964 27.84 -14.94 -36.08
CA GLY A 964 28.30 -13.68 -36.64
C GLY A 964 27.47 -12.50 -36.13
N GLY A 965 27.90 -11.30 -36.47
CA GLY A 965 27.27 -10.04 -36.06
C GLY A 965 28.33 -8.95 -35.88
N THR A 966 27.89 -7.70 -35.74
CA THR A 966 28.76 -6.56 -35.45
C THR A 966 28.28 -5.83 -34.23
N GLN A 967 29.19 -5.50 -33.33
CA GLN A 967 28.89 -4.72 -32.13
C GLN A 967 28.34 -3.33 -32.52
N GLY A 968 27.11 -3.05 -32.12
CA GLY A 968 26.45 -1.75 -32.23
C GLY A 968 26.59 -0.92 -30.96
N GLU A 969 25.82 0.16 -30.90
CA GLU A 969 25.71 1.00 -29.69
C GLU A 969 25.17 0.21 -28.50
N GLU A 970 25.51 0.63 -27.28
CA GLU A 970 25.01 0.06 -26.00
C GLU A 970 25.20 -1.46 -25.84
N GLY A 971 26.10 -2.08 -26.60
CA GLY A 971 26.34 -3.52 -26.49
C GLY A 971 25.42 -4.41 -27.35
N ALA A 972 24.54 -3.83 -28.18
CA ALA A 972 23.68 -4.60 -29.08
C ALA A 972 24.48 -5.29 -30.19
N LEU A 973 24.07 -6.51 -30.60
CA LEU A 973 24.72 -7.26 -31.67
C LEU A 973 23.90 -7.15 -32.97
N LEU A 974 24.32 -6.24 -33.85
CA LEU A 974 23.61 -5.98 -35.10
C LEU A 974 23.90 -7.05 -36.16
N GLY A 975 22.86 -7.45 -36.91
CA GLY A 975 23.00 -8.44 -37.98
C GLY A 975 23.43 -9.82 -37.48
N TYR A 976 23.06 -10.17 -36.24
CA TYR A 976 23.41 -11.45 -35.64
C TYR A 976 22.88 -12.63 -36.46
N VAL A 977 23.60 -13.76 -36.39
CA VAL A 977 23.16 -15.02 -36.98
C VAL A 977 22.94 -16.03 -35.84
N GLU A 978 21.71 -16.51 -35.69
CA GLU A 978 21.41 -17.55 -34.69
C GLU A 978 22.06 -18.88 -35.09
N LEU A 979 22.68 -19.54 -34.11
CA LEU A 979 23.29 -20.85 -34.28
C LEU A 979 22.23 -21.97 -34.28
N ASP A 980 22.54 -23.06 -34.98
CA ASP A 980 21.82 -24.32 -34.82
C ASP A 980 22.09 -24.92 -33.42
N ASP A 981 21.21 -25.84 -33.00
CA ASP A 981 21.23 -26.40 -31.64
C ASP A 981 22.53 -27.14 -31.32
N ASP A 982 23.11 -27.88 -32.26
CA ASP A 982 24.33 -28.65 -31.99
C ASP A 982 25.54 -27.72 -31.82
N THR A 983 25.63 -26.69 -32.66
CA THR A 983 26.69 -25.68 -32.56
C THR A 983 26.56 -24.85 -31.29
N LEU A 984 25.35 -24.36 -30.98
CA LEU A 984 25.10 -23.56 -29.77
C LEU A 984 25.37 -24.38 -28.50
N ARG A 985 24.87 -25.62 -28.43
CA ARG A 985 25.11 -26.53 -27.30
C ARG A 985 26.61 -26.76 -27.09
N ASN A 986 27.35 -27.05 -28.16
CA ASN A 986 28.80 -27.24 -28.07
C ASN A 986 29.52 -25.96 -27.60
N ASN A 987 29.10 -24.79 -28.07
CA ASN A 987 29.70 -23.52 -27.66
C ASN A 987 29.45 -23.21 -26.18
N VAL A 988 28.22 -23.43 -25.69
CA VAL A 988 27.88 -23.30 -24.26
C VAL A 988 28.75 -24.24 -23.43
N GLU A 989 28.81 -25.53 -23.79
CA GLU A 989 29.62 -26.52 -23.05
C GLU A 989 31.11 -26.14 -23.01
N LYS A 990 31.71 -25.79 -24.17
CA LYS A 990 33.13 -25.44 -24.25
C LYS A 990 33.48 -24.16 -23.52
N THR A 991 32.61 -23.15 -23.54
CA THR A 991 32.86 -21.89 -22.85
C THR A 991 32.74 -22.04 -21.35
N MET A 992 31.76 -22.81 -20.85
CA MET A 992 31.69 -23.18 -19.44
C MET A 992 32.94 -23.95 -18.98
N ASP A 993 33.40 -24.93 -19.77
CA ASP A 993 34.62 -25.68 -19.48
C ASP A 993 35.87 -24.78 -19.42
N ALA A 994 35.99 -23.87 -20.40
CA ALA A 994 37.10 -22.92 -20.48
C ALA A 994 37.11 -21.90 -19.33
N MET A 995 35.94 -21.48 -18.84
CA MET A 995 35.83 -20.51 -17.74
C MET A 995 36.09 -21.16 -16.37
N PHE A 996 35.50 -22.33 -16.13
CA PHE A 996 35.51 -22.96 -14.79
C PHE A 996 35.37 -24.49 -14.80
N GLY A 997 34.78 -25.11 -15.83
CA GLY A 997 34.41 -26.53 -15.80
C GLY A 997 35.57 -27.50 -15.65
N TYR A 998 36.79 -27.12 -16.07
CA TYR A 998 38.00 -27.92 -15.87
C TYR A 998 38.28 -28.26 -14.38
N LEU A 999 37.77 -27.45 -13.44
CA LEU A 999 37.95 -27.71 -12.00
C LEU A 999 37.29 -29.01 -11.52
N LEU A 1000 36.37 -29.57 -12.30
CA LEU A 1000 35.71 -30.84 -12.00
C LEU A 1000 36.55 -32.07 -12.33
N THR A 1001 37.60 -31.95 -13.15
CA THR A 1001 38.40 -33.12 -13.56
C THR A 1001 39.39 -33.59 -12.51
N ASP A 1002 39.83 -32.68 -11.63
CA ASP A 1002 40.96 -32.90 -10.73
C ASP A 1002 40.72 -32.48 -9.26
N THR A 1003 39.49 -32.09 -8.89
CA THR A 1003 39.16 -31.69 -7.51
C THR A 1003 38.04 -32.53 -6.90
N SER A 1004 38.05 -32.67 -5.58
CA SER A 1004 36.99 -33.31 -4.79
C SER A 1004 35.82 -32.36 -4.49
N HIS A 1005 35.94 -31.08 -4.85
CA HIS A 1005 34.99 -30.04 -4.51
C HIS A 1005 33.76 -30.06 -5.43
N ALA A 1006 32.59 -29.89 -4.83
CA ALA A 1006 31.34 -29.68 -5.55
C ALA A 1006 31.36 -28.37 -6.34
N MET A 1007 30.63 -28.37 -7.46
CA MET A 1007 30.32 -27.18 -8.23
C MET A 1007 28.81 -26.97 -8.27
N VAL A 1008 28.37 -25.75 -8.00
CA VAL A 1008 26.98 -25.31 -8.05
C VAL A 1008 26.92 -24.04 -8.88
N MET A 1009 26.05 -23.92 -9.87
CA MET A 1009 25.90 -22.63 -10.57
C MET A 1009 25.34 -21.58 -9.62
N GLY A 1010 26.11 -20.53 -9.32
CA GLY A 1010 25.73 -19.46 -8.37
C GLY A 1010 24.58 -18.61 -8.90
N GLU A 1011 24.65 -18.26 -10.19
CA GLU A 1011 23.58 -17.65 -10.96
C GLU A 1011 23.66 -18.13 -12.42
N PHE A 1012 22.49 -18.44 -12.99
CA PHE A 1012 22.35 -18.74 -14.40
C PHE A 1012 20.91 -18.48 -14.87
N ALA A 1013 20.66 -18.65 -16.16
CA ALA A 1013 19.40 -18.28 -16.85
C ALA A 1013 19.26 -16.75 -17.04
N GLY A 1014 18.04 -16.23 -16.86
CA GLY A 1014 17.67 -14.87 -17.18
C GLY A 1014 16.31 -14.81 -17.87
N LEU A 1015 16.13 -13.85 -18.78
CA LEU A 1015 15.00 -13.80 -19.71
C LEU A 1015 14.83 -15.17 -20.41
N TYR A 1016 13.61 -15.68 -20.51
CA TYR A 1016 13.36 -17.05 -20.99
C TYR A 1016 12.09 -17.18 -21.84
N ALA A 1017 10.91 -16.99 -21.26
CA ALA A 1017 9.63 -17.13 -21.96
C ALA A 1017 9.35 -15.97 -22.92
N LYS A 1018 9.91 -14.79 -22.64
CA LYS A 1018 9.72 -13.58 -23.45
C LYS A 1018 10.72 -13.45 -24.60
N ASP A 1019 11.49 -14.49 -24.90
CA ASP A 1019 12.52 -14.51 -25.94
C ASP A 1019 11.94 -14.18 -27.33
N LYS A 1020 12.44 -13.11 -27.95
CA LYS A 1020 12.01 -12.64 -29.27
C LYS A 1020 12.90 -13.09 -30.43
N HIS A 1021 13.97 -13.85 -30.16
CA HIS A 1021 14.79 -14.39 -31.23
C HIS A 1021 13.99 -15.39 -32.07
N PRO A 1022 14.08 -15.34 -33.41
CA PRO A 1022 13.38 -16.29 -34.29
C PRO A 1022 13.59 -17.77 -33.96
N MET A 1023 14.80 -18.17 -33.56
CA MET A 1023 15.10 -19.55 -33.13
C MET A 1023 15.10 -19.70 -31.61
N LEU A 1024 14.72 -18.67 -30.83
CA LEU A 1024 14.71 -18.67 -29.36
C LEU A 1024 16.10 -18.89 -28.75
N THR A 1025 17.13 -18.21 -29.25
CA THR A 1025 18.51 -18.33 -28.76
C THR A 1025 18.68 -18.06 -27.26
N THR A 1026 17.95 -17.11 -26.66
CA THR A 1026 17.98 -16.83 -25.21
C THR A 1026 17.53 -18.04 -24.40
N LYS A 1027 16.37 -18.59 -24.78
CA LYS A 1027 15.78 -19.77 -24.15
C LYS A 1027 16.69 -20.98 -24.31
N ARG A 1028 17.14 -21.27 -25.54
CA ARG A 1028 17.98 -22.44 -25.85
C ARG A 1028 19.33 -22.40 -25.16
N THR A 1029 19.94 -21.21 -25.02
CA THR A 1029 21.19 -21.06 -24.26
C THR A 1029 21.02 -21.55 -22.83
N THR A 1030 19.91 -21.16 -22.18
CA THR A 1030 19.59 -21.62 -20.82
C THR A 1030 19.36 -23.13 -20.77
N ASP A 1031 18.62 -23.68 -21.74
CA ASP A 1031 18.38 -25.13 -21.82
C ASP A 1031 19.70 -25.91 -21.94
N PHE A 1032 20.63 -25.44 -22.79
CA PHE A 1032 21.93 -26.08 -22.98
C PHE A 1032 22.89 -25.87 -21.81
N THR A 1033 22.78 -24.76 -21.07
CA THR A 1033 23.48 -24.61 -19.78
C THR A 1033 23.05 -25.70 -18.80
N ILE A 1034 21.74 -25.96 -18.67
CA ILE A 1034 21.23 -27.04 -17.81
C ILE A 1034 21.72 -28.40 -18.31
N GLU A 1035 21.66 -28.68 -19.61
CA GLU A 1035 22.19 -29.92 -20.17
C GLU A 1035 23.68 -30.12 -19.86
N ALA A 1036 24.50 -29.06 -19.99
CA ALA A 1036 25.93 -29.09 -19.67
C ALA A 1036 26.17 -29.38 -18.18
N MET A 1037 25.43 -28.73 -17.28
CA MET A 1037 25.49 -28.97 -15.83
C MET A 1037 25.19 -30.43 -15.48
N LEU A 1038 24.11 -30.98 -16.05
CA LEU A 1038 23.70 -32.37 -15.82
C LEU A 1038 24.72 -33.37 -16.37
N LYS A 1039 25.24 -33.11 -17.57
CA LYS A 1039 26.26 -33.95 -18.23
C LYS A 1039 27.56 -33.99 -17.43
N ALA A 1040 27.99 -32.85 -16.91
CA ALA A 1040 29.22 -32.72 -16.14
C ALA A 1040 29.06 -33.14 -14.66
N GLY A 1041 27.83 -33.38 -14.20
CA GLY A 1041 27.56 -33.90 -12.85
C GLY A 1041 27.64 -32.85 -11.74
N TYR A 1042 27.25 -31.61 -12.04
CA TYR A 1042 27.26 -30.51 -11.06
C TYR A 1042 26.35 -30.87 -9.87
N ALA A 1043 26.70 -30.40 -8.68
CA ALA A 1043 25.91 -30.62 -7.46
C ALA A 1043 24.60 -29.81 -7.46
N GLY A 1044 24.48 -28.79 -8.31
CA GLY A 1044 23.23 -28.10 -8.58
C GLY A 1044 23.38 -26.71 -9.17
N GLY A 1045 22.38 -25.85 -8.96
CA GLY A 1045 22.45 -24.44 -9.35
C GLY A 1045 21.28 -23.60 -8.86
N TYR A 1046 21.45 -22.27 -8.88
CA TYR A 1046 20.43 -21.28 -8.54
C TYR A 1046 20.05 -20.46 -9.78
N MET A 1047 18.81 -20.60 -10.23
CA MET A 1047 18.32 -19.82 -11.37
C MET A 1047 18.02 -18.38 -10.96
N TRP A 1048 18.35 -17.42 -11.83
CA TRP A 1048 18.06 -15.99 -11.64
C TRP A 1048 16.86 -15.57 -12.52
N SER A 1049 15.69 -15.23 -11.94
CA SER A 1049 15.35 -15.26 -10.51
C SER A 1049 13.87 -15.58 -10.24
N LEU A 1050 13.51 -15.77 -8.95
CA LEU A 1050 12.11 -15.90 -8.52
C LEU A 1050 11.29 -14.65 -8.90
N ASN A 1051 11.92 -13.50 -8.75
CA ASN A 1051 11.33 -12.17 -8.83
C ASN A 1051 10.99 -11.79 -10.28
N PRO A 1052 9.74 -11.38 -10.58
CA PRO A 1052 9.37 -10.83 -11.89
C PRO A 1052 10.10 -9.52 -12.22
N GLU A 1053 10.56 -8.77 -11.22
CA GLU A 1053 11.23 -7.48 -11.39
C GLU A 1053 12.66 -7.59 -11.94
N SER A 1054 13.16 -8.82 -12.11
CA SER A 1054 14.49 -9.07 -12.67
C SER A 1054 14.61 -8.44 -14.06
N ALA A 1055 15.59 -7.57 -14.25
CA ALA A 1055 15.74 -6.78 -15.48
C ALA A 1055 16.88 -7.27 -16.36
N TYR A 1056 16.64 -7.24 -17.67
CA TYR A 1056 17.53 -7.68 -18.73
C TYR A 1056 17.63 -6.61 -19.82
N GLN A 1057 18.80 -6.51 -20.45
CA GLN A 1057 19.15 -5.41 -21.34
C GLN A 1057 18.88 -5.72 -22.82
N PHE A 1058 18.73 -6.99 -23.21
CA PHE A 1058 18.67 -7.37 -24.62
C PHE A 1058 17.52 -8.33 -24.93
N ASN A 1059 16.67 -7.97 -25.91
CA ASN A 1059 15.64 -8.87 -26.43
C ASN A 1059 15.03 -8.39 -27.78
N PRO A 1060 15.43 -8.94 -28.93
CA PRO A 1060 16.54 -9.89 -29.12
C PRO A 1060 17.91 -9.17 -29.07
N ALA A 1061 18.99 -9.86 -29.44
CA ALA A 1061 20.37 -9.39 -29.30
C ALA A 1061 20.71 -8.04 -29.94
N ASP A 1062 19.99 -7.64 -30.99
CA ASP A 1062 20.15 -6.35 -31.67
C ASP A 1062 19.36 -5.20 -31.02
N THR A 1063 18.58 -5.50 -29.98
CA THR A 1063 17.64 -4.57 -29.36
C THR A 1063 17.99 -4.38 -27.89
N TYR A 1064 18.71 -3.30 -27.59
CA TYR A 1064 18.95 -2.84 -26.23
C TYR A 1064 17.67 -2.21 -25.64
N GLY A 1065 17.38 -2.49 -24.37
CA GLY A 1065 16.18 -1.99 -23.70
C GLY A 1065 16.11 -2.39 -22.23
N HIS A 1066 14.88 -2.37 -21.69
CA HIS A 1066 14.59 -2.80 -20.34
C HIS A 1066 13.47 -3.85 -20.41
N PHE A 1067 13.83 -5.11 -20.17
CA PHE A 1067 12.92 -6.24 -20.21
C PHE A 1067 12.90 -6.91 -18.86
N THR A 1068 11.72 -7.20 -18.33
CA THR A 1068 11.58 -7.85 -17.03
C THR A 1068 10.99 -9.24 -17.16
N GLU A 1069 11.53 -10.19 -16.41
CA GLU A 1069 10.99 -11.55 -16.33
C GLU A 1069 11.51 -12.26 -15.07
N GLY A 1070 10.68 -13.10 -14.48
CA GLY A 1070 11.06 -14.02 -13.41
C GLY A 1070 10.28 -15.32 -13.50
N LEU A 1071 10.52 -16.18 -12.52
CA LEU A 1071 9.80 -17.44 -12.35
C LEU A 1071 8.32 -17.21 -12.01
N LEU A 1072 8.02 -16.12 -11.31
CA LEU A 1072 6.67 -15.59 -11.11
C LEU A 1072 6.41 -14.42 -12.08
N GLU A 1073 5.13 -14.17 -12.37
CA GLU A 1073 4.67 -12.96 -13.06
C GLU A 1073 4.54 -11.79 -12.07
N ASP A 1074 4.36 -10.56 -12.57
CA ASP A 1074 4.32 -9.31 -11.78
C ASP A 1074 3.28 -9.30 -10.64
N ASP A 1075 2.28 -10.20 -10.68
CA ASP A 1075 1.29 -10.35 -9.62
C ASP A 1075 1.80 -11.14 -8.40
N TRP A 1076 2.99 -11.76 -8.48
CA TRP A 1076 3.56 -12.66 -7.46
C TRP A 1076 2.67 -13.85 -7.06
N LEU A 1077 1.62 -14.12 -7.86
CA LEU A 1077 0.62 -15.17 -7.62
C LEU A 1077 0.52 -16.14 -8.80
N THR A 1078 0.98 -15.74 -9.97
CA THR A 1078 0.91 -16.53 -11.20
C THR A 1078 2.32 -16.98 -11.57
N PRO A 1079 2.59 -18.29 -11.64
CA PRO A 1079 3.85 -18.79 -12.16
C PRO A 1079 3.97 -18.55 -13.66
N ASN A 1080 5.16 -18.14 -14.11
CA ASN A 1080 5.51 -18.12 -15.52
C ASN A 1080 5.65 -19.56 -16.02
N LYS A 1081 4.60 -20.09 -16.66
CA LYS A 1081 4.50 -21.51 -17.00
C LYS A 1081 5.62 -21.98 -17.92
N VAL A 1082 5.99 -21.17 -18.92
CA VAL A 1082 7.04 -21.54 -19.88
C VAL A 1082 8.39 -21.60 -19.17
N PHE A 1083 8.67 -20.65 -18.28
CA PHE A 1083 9.91 -20.67 -17.50
C PHE A 1083 9.93 -21.85 -16.53
N MET A 1084 8.83 -22.13 -15.83
CA MET A 1084 8.67 -23.29 -14.94
C MET A 1084 8.89 -24.62 -15.67
N GLU A 1085 8.31 -24.79 -16.87
CA GLU A 1085 8.50 -25.98 -17.71
C GLU A 1085 9.97 -26.16 -18.12
N GLY A 1086 10.66 -25.06 -18.46
CA GLY A 1086 12.10 -25.08 -18.72
C GLY A 1086 12.93 -25.51 -17.52
N MET A 1087 12.67 -24.91 -16.35
CA MET A 1087 13.42 -25.19 -15.13
C MET A 1087 13.11 -26.57 -14.53
N ALA A 1088 12.08 -27.27 -15.01
CA ALA A 1088 11.82 -28.66 -14.65
C ALA A 1088 12.95 -29.61 -15.10
N ALA A 1089 13.78 -29.22 -16.08
CA ALA A 1089 14.96 -30.00 -16.48
C ALA A 1089 15.97 -30.19 -15.33
N LEU A 1090 16.03 -29.25 -14.37
CA LEU A 1090 16.86 -29.36 -13.17
C LEU A 1090 16.43 -30.52 -12.25
N ASP A 1091 15.24 -31.10 -12.44
CA ASP A 1091 14.84 -32.32 -11.73
C ASP A 1091 15.77 -33.51 -12.05
N GLY A 1092 16.57 -33.43 -13.11
CA GLY A 1092 17.60 -34.40 -13.47
C GLY A 1092 18.87 -34.33 -12.62
N ILE A 1093 19.02 -33.34 -11.73
CA ILE A 1093 20.19 -33.21 -10.85
C ILE A 1093 20.30 -34.45 -9.97
N LYS A 1094 21.52 -35.00 -9.90
CA LYS A 1094 21.81 -36.18 -9.10
C LYS A 1094 21.51 -35.90 -7.63
N ASP A 1095 20.88 -36.86 -6.96
CA ASP A 1095 20.51 -36.76 -5.54
C ASP A 1095 19.62 -35.55 -5.21
N LEU A 1096 18.85 -35.01 -6.17
CA LEU A 1096 17.86 -33.97 -5.88
C LEU A 1096 16.78 -34.48 -4.93
N LYS A 1097 16.76 -33.92 -3.72
CA LYS A 1097 15.80 -34.22 -2.66
C LYS A 1097 15.75 -33.05 -1.67
N MET A 1098 14.66 -32.91 -0.93
CA MET A 1098 14.61 -31.95 0.17
C MET A 1098 15.69 -32.26 1.20
N PHE A 1099 16.31 -31.24 1.79
CA PHE A 1099 17.43 -31.44 2.72
C PHE A 1099 16.98 -32.19 3.99
N PRO A 1100 17.85 -33.06 4.56
CA PRO A 1100 17.51 -33.82 5.74
C PRO A 1100 17.51 -32.94 7.00
N CYS A 1101 16.41 -32.99 7.75
CA CYS A 1101 16.39 -32.57 9.14
C CYS A 1101 16.76 -33.78 10.01
N PHE A 1102 17.97 -33.78 10.56
CA PHE A 1102 18.40 -34.83 11.49
C PHE A 1102 17.87 -34.53 12.89
N PRO A 1103 17.21 -35.48 13.57
CA PRO A 1103 16.67 -35.21 14.90
C PRO A 1103 17.80 -34.96 15.91
N GLN A 1104 17.61 -33.96 16.78
CA GLN A 1104 18.45 -33.80 17.96
C GLN A 1104 18.32 -35.03 18.87
N LYS A 1105 19.43 -35.53 19.43
CA LYS A 1105 19.35 -36.53 20.49
C LYS A 1105 18.61 -35.94 21.68
N GLU A 1106 17.56 -36.61 22.17
CA GLU A 1106 17.08 -36.39 23.54
C GLU A 1106 18.24 -36.74 24.49
N GLU A 1107 18.69 -35.76 25.27
CA GLU A 1107 19.55 -36.04 26.42
C GLU A 1107 18.70 -36.74 27.49
N ASP A 1108 18.89 -38.06 27.63
CA ASP A 1108 18.46 -38.83 28.82
C ASP A 1108 19.35 -38.52 30.03
#